data_AF-A0A662DVB3-F1
#
_entry.id   AF-A0A662DVB3-F1
#
_cell.length_a   1.000
_cell.length_b   1.000
_cell.length_c   1.000
_cell.angle_alpha   90.00
_cell.angle_beta   90.00
_cell.angle_gamma   90.00
#
_symmetry.space_group_name_H-M   'P 1'
#
loop_
_entity.id
_entity.type
_entity.pdbx_description
1 polymer ?
#
loop_
_entity_poly.entity_id
_entity_poly.type
_entity_poly.pdbx_seq_one_letter_code
_entity_poly.pdbx_strand_id
1 'polypeptide(L)'
;MNLRNYTTTIINCLLVLTCLNIGILDAEARDSGPAKVEKAPADVCAQLDDPAKRPLMDGVLFYLLKACGREHELGRVTNTPGFVRQGEGATAGVDVAVSDPSGDTGTTSHTQSETSLSLNETTGTICSGYNDSWHYFANSEGFTGYSRSTDGGQTFTDQGALGAGSGGDPAIVWRKADEAFYFAALKSGSLGIWKSVDDCESFTSVGNIHSGSSDDKELMAVDNNPDSTYYGRLYTVWTHFDAGGNIYSTYSDNLGVTWSTPKQVSPTGSVQGSWPIVAPNGDFFVGWVKFGSSTIDIEIARSTNGGDTWVLVTDPASGKTQPQHSSATGSCGRAALNGNIRYLPSPQIAVDATGVLHVVYSYDPDGSGDDIVDVFYRRSTDNGATWSTEIRVNDDTTTTDQFFPSMSVGASGQVSIAWYDRRNDATDNLLVDYYQRMSFDGGVTWNQPSVRLSDVSSPIHLDNELATCYHGDYDTQIQTESYVVAQWADDRNIQDSHPDPDVFIDRVAISTDFLVNASPRQMNVCAPSDGIFSVEVLQFQGFSDPVSLTISGTPTGLSSIFSPATVVPPGSSTLTLGNTGGVAAGSHDMTITGTAGLVTHDTGITLTLFDGVPGSPTPSAPANGAVEVLVDTTFEWSAVPNATTYTLEVARDAAFTDLVDTVTTGSTTASLTVALDPITQYYWRVTAENICGAGSPSAVWAFTTRAIPPILLVDDDDNNPDVRAIYTATLDAMGLAYDIWDTANSDNEPSSVQLSPYRTVIWFTGDEFGGSAGPGGNGEGALQTWMDAGDRCLMISGQDYYYDRNLTGFMTSHLGLGSATSDVEQTTVTGVGTLFSGLGPYTLSYPFSNYSDTFVADAGGELAFDGNQGGAATLKINGTSMGFFLGFPAEALADADRQEVFEVFFGACSEPALFSDGFEGGDTTAWSWSGTKW
;
A
#
# COMPACT_ATOMS: atom_id res chain seq x y z
N MET A 1 58.62 -7.44 -11.01
CA MET A 1 58.86 -6.10 -11.56
C MET A 1 58.24 -6.04 -12.95
N ASN A 2 57.06 -5.41 -13.01
CA ASN A 2 56.35 -4.80 -14.14
C ASN A 2 56.04 -5.51 -15.48
N LEU A 3 54.72 -5.53 -15.72
CA LEU A 3 53.98 -5.12 -16.93
C LEU A 3 54.10 -6.00 -18.20
N ARG A 4 53.02 -6.76 -18.49
CA ARG A 4 52.27 -6.68 -19.76
C ARG A 4 51.06 -7.65 -19.77
N ASN A 5 49.99 -7.19 -20.41
CA ASN A 5 48.80 -7.91 -20.92
C ASN A 5 47.51 -7.77 -20.10
N TYR A 6 46.82 -6.64 -20.30
CA TYR A 6 45.35 -6.60 -20.34
C TYR A 6 44.94 -5.91 -21.65
N THR A 7 44.36 -6.68 -22.55
CA THR A 7 43.66 -6.21 -23.75
C THR A 7 42.52 -7.20 -23.94
N THR A 8 41.31 -6.70 -24.24
CA THR A 8 40.02 -7.41 -24.47
C THR A 8 38.93 -7.31 -23.37
N THR A 9 38.80 -6.16 -22.69
CA THR A 9 37.60 -5.84 -21.85
C THR A 9 37.11 -4.39 -22.03
N ILE A 10 37.47 -3.74 -23.14
CA ILE A 10 37.06 -2.35 -23.44
C ILE A 10 36.48 -2.33 -24.85
N ILE A 11 35.27 -2.86 -25.04
CA ILE A 11 34.49 -2.65 -26.27
C ILE A 11 33.00 -2.39 -25.95
N ASN A 12 32.37 -3.08 -24.98
CA ASN A 12 30.93 -2.87 -24.72
C ASN A 12 30.58 -1.72 -23.76
N CYS A 13 31.49 -1.33 -22.86
CA CYS A 13 31.26 -0.15 -22.01
C CYS A 13 31.55 1.16 -22.76
N LEU A 14 32.27 1.09 -23.89
CA LEU A 14 32.61 2.29 -24.65
C LEU A 14 31.47 2.74 -25.58
N LEU A 15 30.56 1.87 -26.02
CA LEU A 15 29.50 2.27 -26.96
C LEU A 15 28.39 3.09 -26.32
N VAL A 16 27.97 2.73 -25.11
CA VAL A 16 26.93 3.48 -24.40
C VAL A 16 27.51 4.78 -23.83
N LEU A 17 28.76 4.76 -23.32
CA LEU A 17 29.42 5.98 -22.86
C LEU A 17 29.90 6.91 -23.99
N THR A 18 30.22 6.44 -25.20
CA THR A 18 30.61 7.38 -26.29
C THR A 18 29.43 8.05 -26.98
N CYS A 19 28.23 7.47 -26.94
CA CYS A 19 27.02 8.17 -27.39
C CYS A 19 26.51 9.20 -26.37
N LEU A 20 26.74 9.00 -25.06
CA LEU A 20 26.30 9.90 -24.00
C LEU A 20 27.33 10.97 -23.56
N ASN A 21 28.60 10.89 -24.00
CA ASN A 21 29.65 11.88 -23.65
C ASN A 21 29.97 12.91 -24.75
N ILE A 22 29.05 13.15 -25.69
CA ILE A 22 29.09 14.41 -26.43
C ILE A 22 28.30 15.43 -25.63
N GLY A 23 28.96 16.13 -24.69
CA GLY A 23 28.49 17.46 -24.28
C GLY A 23 28.48 17.87 -22.81
N ILE A 24 29.44 17.49 -21.95
CA ILE A 24 29.77 18.32 -20.76
C ILE A 24 31.28 18.35 -20.52
N LEU A 25 31.93 19.48 -20.83
CA LEU A 25 32.77 20.24 -19.89
C LEU A 25 33.27 21.56 -20.50
N ASP A 26 33.26 22.57 -19.63
CA ASP A 26 33.91 23.88 -19.67
C ASP A 26 33.23 25.06 -20.42
N ALA A 27 32.76 25.98 -19.58
CA ALA A 27 32.59 27.39 -19.89
C ALA A 27 33.90 27.97 -20.49
N GLU A 28 33.71 28.92 -21.42
CA GLU A 28 34.74 29.68 -22.15
C GLU A 28 35.27 29.07 -23.47
N ALA A 29 34.43 29.07 -24.52
CA ALA A 29 34.79 29.62 -25.83
C ALA A 29 33.57 29.63 -26.76
N ARG A 30 33.15 30.84 -27.16
CA ARG A 30 32.25 31.05 -28.30
C ARG A 30 32.96 30.66 -29.59
N ASP A 31 32.16 30.21 -30.57
CA ASP A 31 32.44 30.22 -32.02
C ASP A 31 32.92 28.89 -32.66
N SER A 32 32.02 27.92 -32.89
CA SER A 32 32.04 27.04 -34.08
C SER A 32 30.68 26.34 -34.27
N GLY A 33 30.22 26.22 -35.52
CA GLY A 33 28.86 25.82 -35.91
C GLY A 33 28.45 24.35 -35.63
N PRO A 34 27.30 23.89 -36.17
CA PRO A 34 26.56 22.74 -35.65
C PRO A 34 27.33 21.41 -35.79
N ALA A 35 27.28 20.59 -34.74
CA ALA A 35 27.84 19.24 -34.74
C ALA A 35 27.11 18.34 -35.75
N LYS A 36 27.87 17.60 -36.56
CA LYS A 36 27.34 16.56 -37.46
C LYS A 36 27.19 15.27 -36.65
N VAL A 37 26.09 14.54 -36.87
CA VAL A 37 25.92 13.15 -36.40
C VAL A 37 27.13 12.33 -36.86
N GLU A 38 27.96 11.86 -35.92
CA GLU A 38 29.09 10.98 -36.23
C GLU A 38 28.57 9.59 -36.61
N LYS A 39 29.10 9.03 -37.72
CA LYS A 39 28.86 7.64 -38.10
C LYS A 39 29.39 6.71 -37.02
N ALA A 40 28.62 5.67 -36.67
CA ALA A 40 29.10 4.64 -35.76
C ALA A 40 30.38 3.96 -36.31
N PRO A 41 31.31 3.54 -35.43
CA PRO A 41 32.52 2.82 -35.82
C PRO A 41 32.23 1.57 -36.68
N ALA A 42 33.14 1.23 -37.59
CA ALA A 42 32.91 0.14 -38.54
C ALA A 42 32.74 -1.24 -37.86
N ASP A 43 33.40 -1.47 -36.73
CA ASP A 43 33.31 -2.68 -35.91
C ASP A 43 31.98 -2.80 -35.15
N VAL A 44 31.37 -1.66 -34.83
CA VAL A 44 30.01 -1.58 -34.30
C VAL A 44 29.00 -1.95 -35.37
N CYS A 45 29.12 -1.35 -36.56
CA CYS A 45 28.25 -1.64 -37.68
C CYS A 45 28.38 -3.09 -38.19
N ALA A 46 29.52 -3.74 -37.95
CA ALA A 46 29.73 -5.15 -38.27
C ALA A 46 28.95 -6.10 -37.33
N GLN A 47 28.54 -5.67 -36.13
CA GLN A 47 27.70 -6.51 -35.25
C GLN A 47 26.31 -6.75 -35.84
N LEU A 48 25.82 -5.84 -36.69
CA LEU A 48 24.56 -6.00 -37.42
C LEU A 48 24.60 -7.13 -38.46
N ASP A 49 25.79 -7.60 -38.84
CA ASP A 49 25.97 -8.72 -39.77
C ASP A 49 25.97 -10.08 -39.07
N ASP A 50 25.96 -10.10 -37.73
CA ASP A 50 25.94 -11.32 -36.93
C ASP A 50 24.48 -11.77 -36.70
N PRO A 51 24.03 -12.87 -37.36
CA PRO A 51 22.64 -13.31 -37.29
C PRO A 51 22.21 -13.80 -35.91
N ALA A 52 23.16 -14.08 -35.00
CA ALA A 52 22.85 -14.45 -33.62
C ALA A 52 22.69 -13.23 -32.70
N LYS A 53 23.38 -12.11 -33.01
CA LYS A 53 23.31 -10.89 -32.20
C LYS A 53 22.24 -9.92 -32.66
N ARG A 54 21.98 -9.90 -33.97
CA ARG A 54 21.02 -8.99 -34.58
C ARG A 54 19.59 -9.08 -34.00
N PRO A 55 19.06 -10.28 -33.66
CA PRO A 55 17.77 -10.39 -32.96
C PRO A 55 17.82 -9.96 -31.49
N LEU A 56 19.00 -9.99 -30.85
CA LEU A 56 19.21 -9.60 -29.45
C LEU A 56 19.36 -8.07 -29.27
N MET A 57 19.28 -7.31 -30.35
CA MET A 57 19.39 -5.85 -30.32
C MET A 57 18.01 -5.17 -30.21
N ASP A 58 16.99 -5.87 -29.72
CA ASP A 58 15.64 -5.31 -29.57
C ASP A 58 15.66 -4.00 -28.76
N GLY A 59 14.85 -3.01 -29.14
CA GLY A 59 14.92 -1.64 -28.58
C GLY A 59 16.06 -0.74 -29.10
N VAL A 60 17.23 -1.28 -29.43
CA VAL A 60 18.40 -0.47 -29.87
C VAL A 60 18.79 -0.69 -31.34
N LEU A 61 18.25 -1.72 -31.99
CA LEU A 61 18.55 -2.13 -33.36
C LEU A 61 18.29 -1.00 -34.34
N PHE A 62 17.19 -0.26 -34.14
CA PHE A 62 16.83 0.87 -34.96
C PHE A 62 17.89 1.99 -34.89
N TYR A 63 18.30 2.38 -33.68
CA TYR A 63 19.33 3.39 -33.43
C TYR A 63 20.67 2.99 -34.06
N LEU A 64 21.04 1.72 -33.93
CA LEU A 64 22.29 1.20 -34.48
C LEU A 64 22.28 1.15 -36.01
N LEU A 65 21.17 0.71 -36.61
CA LEU A 65 21.00 0.72 -38.07
C LEU A 65 21.05 2.16 -38.62
N LYS A 66 20.48 3.13 -37.89
CA LYS A 66 20.53 4.55 -38.25
C LYS A 66 21.95 5.11 -38.16
N ALA A 67 22.65 4.88 -37.05
CA ALA A 67 24.05 5.31 -36.89
C ALA A 67 25.00 4.69 -37.94
N CYS A 68 24.62 3.53 -38.49
CA CYS A 68 25.36 2.82 -39.54
C CYS A 68 24.89 3.13 -40.98
N GLY A 69 23.82 3.90 -41.19
CA GLY A 69 23.24 4.16 -42.51
C GLY A 69 22.65 2.91 -43.19
N ARG A 70 22.13 1.97 -42.39
CA ARG A 70 21.61 0.65 -42.77
C ARG A 70 20.12 0.50 -42.45
N GLU A 71 19.39 1.60 -42.30
CA GLU A 71 17.97 1.65 -41.96
C GLU A 71 17.10 0.87 -42.94
N HIS A 72 17.54 0.76 -44.20
CA HIS A 72 16.91 -0.05 -45.24
C HIS A 72 16.85 -1.56 -44.93
N GLU A 73 17.53 -2.02 -43.88
CA GLU A 73 17.50 -3.39 -43.42
C GLU A 73 16.50 -3.65 -42.28
N LEU A 74 15.75 -2.62 -41.84
CA LEU A 74 14.58 -2.76 -40.98
C LEU A 74 13.57 -3.71 -41.64
N GLY A 75 13.06 -4.70 -40.90
CA GLY A 75 12.11 -5.71 -41.40
C GLY A 75 12.73 -6.99 -42.00
N ARG A 76 14.07 -7.09 -42.08
CA ARG A 76 14.78 -8.34 -42.44
C ARG A 76 15.11 -9.24 -41.25
N VAL A 77 14.80 -8.79 -40.04
CA VAL A 77 14.92 -9.60 -38.83
C VAL A 77 13.63 -10.38 -38.69
N THR A 78 13.65 -11.66 -39.07
CA THR A 78 12.61 -12.58 -38.68
C THR A 78 12.71 -12.75 -37.17
N ASN A 79 11.88 -12.05 -36.41
CA ASN A 79 11.66 -12.39 -35.01
C ASN A 79 11.17 -13.84 -34.99
N THR A 80 12.06 -14.76 -34.63
CA THR A 80 11.68 -16.11 -34.27
C THR A 80 12.00 -16.31 -32.80
N PRO A 81 11.16 -15.82 -31.88
CA PRO A 81 10.98 -16.51 -30.61
C PRO A 81 9.68 -17.31 -30.66
N GLY A 82 9.70 -18.52 -30.12
CA GLY A 82 8.47 -19.24 -29.81
C GLY A 82 7.67 -18.44 -28.80
N PHE A 83 6.66 -17.72 -29.29
CA PHE A 83 5.68 -17.00 -28.48
C PHE A 83 4.83 -17.99 -27.69
N VAL A 84 4.77 -17.81 -26.37
CA VAL A 84 3.64 -18.30 -25.57
C VAL A 84 2.76 -17.08 -25.29
N ARG A 85 1.53 -17.17 -25.80
CA ARG A 85 0.43 -16.20 -25.66
C ARG A 85 0.18 -15.86 -24.18
N GLN A 86 0.17 -14.58 -23.81
CA GLN A 86 -0.92 -14.14 -22.92
C GLN A 86 -2.18 -14.18 -23.77
N GLY A 87 -3.27 -14.75 -23.23
CA GLY A 87 -4.53 -14.83 -23.97
C GLY A 87 -5.02 -13.44 -24.36
N GLU A 88 -5.84 -13.37 -25.41
CA GLU A 88 -6.75 -12.22 -25.58
C GLU A 88 -7.44 -11.95 -24.23
N GLY A 89 -7.40 -10.71 -23.75
CA GLY A 89 -8.06 -10.31 -22.49
C GLY A 89 -7.22 -10.44 -21.21
N ALA A 90 -5.89 -10.44 -21.28
CA ALA A 90 -5.10 -10.08 -20.10
C ALA A 90 -5.41 -8.62 -19.73
N THR A 91 -5.97 -8.38 -18.55
CA THR A 91 -6.14 -7.04 -17.98
C THR A 91 -4.78 -6.51 -17.55
N ALA A 92 -4.56 -5.22 -17.74
CA ALA A 92 -3.43 -4.53 -17.15
C ALA A 92 -3.68 -4.33 -15.64
N GLY A 93 -3.14 -3.30 -15.01
CA GLY A 93 -3.30 -3.09 -13.56
C GLY A 93 -4.76 -2.89 -13.16
N VAL A 94 -5.02 -2.62 -11.87
CA VAL A 94 -6.36 -2.15 -11.47
C VAL A 94 -6.49 -0.71 -11.95
N ASP A 95 -7.60 -0.40 -12.64
CA ASP A 95 -7.88 0.97 -13.08
C ASP A 95 -7.85 1.96 -11.90
N VAL A 96 -7.09 3.04 -12.07
CA VAL A 96 -6.96 4.09 -11.05
C VAL A 96 -7.85 5.26 -11.46
N ALA A 97 -8.79 5.61 -10.58
CA ALA A 97 -9.60 6.81 -10.75
C ALA A 97 -8.71 8.07 -10.66
N VAL A 98 -8.85 8.94 -11.64
CA VAL A 98 -8.16 10.24 -11.69
C VAL A 98 -9.03 11.30 -11.03
N SER A 99 -10.30 11.33 -11.40
CA SER A 99 -11.32 12.21 -10.87
C SER A 99 -11.99 11.65 -9.60
N ASP A 100 -12.50 12.54 -8.73
CA ASP A 100 -13.31 12.16 -7.57
C ASP A 100 -14.80 12.42 -7.84
N PRO A 101 -15.59 11.40 -8.23
CA PRO A 101 -17.00 11.58 -8.55
C PRO A 101 -17.90 11.81 -7.32
N SER A 102 -17.37 11.68 -6.09
CA SER A 102 -18.20 11.74 -4.87
C SER A 102 -18.88 13.09 -4.64
N GLY A 103 -18.38 14.15 -5.30
CA GLY A 103 -18.93 15.49 -5.28
C GLY A 103 -20.03 15.76 -6.31
N ASP A 104 -20.11 14.94 -7.38
CA ASP A 104 -20.83 15.25 -8.62
C ASP A 104 -22.35 15.04 -8.50
N THR A 105 -23.00 15.70 -7.54
CA THR A 105 -24.42 15.52 -7.24
C THR A 105 -25.21 16.80 -7.47
N GLY A 106 -26.51 16.66 -7.75
CA GLY A 106 -27.44 17.79 -7.75
C GLY A 106 -27.44 18.66 -9.01
N THR A 107 -26.78 18.21 -10.08
CA THR A 107 -26.93 18.72 -11.45
C THR A 107 -27.23 17.60 -12.43
N THR A 108 -27.47 17.95 -13.69
CA THR A 108 -27.82 17.01 -14.76
C THR A 108 -26.65 16.77 -15.72
N SER A 109 -25.46 17.33 -15.46
CA SER A 109 -24.31 17.31 -16.37
C SER A 109 -23.01 17.03 -15.62
N HIS A 110 -22.49 15.81 -15.74
CA HIS A 110 -21.34 15.29 -14.96
C HIS A 110 -20.20 14.80 -15.87
N THR A 111 -20.27 15.07 -17.17
CA THR A 111 -19.30 14.59 -18.16
C THR A 111 -17.88 15.03 -17.84
N GLN A 112 -17.03 14.05 -17.56
CA GLN A 112 -15.59 14.17 -17.60
C GLN A 112 -15.02 13.49 -18.85
N SER A 113 -14.27 14.23 -19.67
CA SER A 113 -13.85 13.78 -21.00
C SER A 113 -12.69 14.63 -21.53
N GLU A 114 -12.13 14.28 -22.70
CA GLU A 114 -11.04 15.03 -23.34
C GLU A 114 -9.83 15.19 -22.45
N THR A 115 -8.99 14.16 -22.44
CA THR A 115 -7.95 14.04 -21.44
C THR A 115 -6.62 14.60 -21.91
N SER A 116 -5.91 15.28 -21.01
CA SER A 116 -4.55 15.78 -21.21
C SER A 116 -3.65 15.38 -20.04
N LEU A 117 -2.43 14.93 -20.35
CA LEU A 117 -1.47 14.47 -19.35
C LEU A 117 -0.10 15.08 -19.58
N SER A 118 0.59 15.44 -18.50
CA SER A 118 2.00 15.80 -18.55
C SER A 118 2.76 15.33 -17.31
N LEU A 119 4.04 15.00 -17.51
CA LEU A 119 4.95 14.54 -16.47
C LEU A 119 5.95 15.64 -16.10
N ASN A 120 6.11 15.89 -14.81
CA ASN A 120 7.29 16.57 -14.30
C ASN A 120 8.45 15.55 -14.25
N GLU A 121 9.37 15.65 -15.20
CA GLU A 121 10.53 14.75 -15.30
C GLU A 121 11.49 14.84 -14.10
N THR A 122 11.38 15.89 -13.29
CA THR A 122 12.27 16.14 -12.14
C THR A 122 11.72 15.50 -10.86
N THR A 123 10.42 15.66 -10.60
CA THR A 123 9.77 15.15 -9.38
C THR A 123 9.09 13.80 -9.58
N GLY A 124 8.77 13.44 -10.82
CA GLY A 124 7.94 12.28 -11.16
C GLY A 124 6.44 12.54 -11.01
N THR A 125 6.02 13.78 -10.72
CA THR A 125 4.60 14.14 -10.61
C THR A 125 3.90 14.11 -11.96
N ILE A 126 2.73 13.47 -12.00
CA ILE A 126 1.84 13.45 -13.15
C ILE A 126 0.72 14.46 -12.89
N CYS A 127 0.53 15.36 -13.84
CA CYS A 127 -0.57 16.32 -13.83
C CYS A 127 -1.54 15.95 -14.95
N SER A 128 -2.80 15.76 -14.57
CA SER A 128 -3.89 15.37 -15.45
C SER A 128 -4.89 16.50 -15.59
N GLY A 129 -5.38 16.74 -16.79
CA GLY A 129 -6.43 17.70 -17.10
C GLY A 129 -7.54 17.06 -17.92
N TYR A 130 -8.77 17.47 -17.67
CA TYR A 130 -9.97 16.94 -18.33
C TYR A 130 -11.08 17.99 -18.36
N ASN A 131 -12.05 17.83 -19.25
CA ASN A 131 -13.31 18.55 -19.13
C ASN A 131 -14.02 18.12 -17.86
N ASP A 132 -14.66 19.05 -17.18
CA ASP A 132 -15.40 18.84 -15.95
C ASP A 132 -16.68 19.67 -16.02
N SER A 133 -17.75 19.05 -16.53
CA SER A 133 -19.01 19.75 -16.70
C SER A 133 -19.72 19.99 -15.37
N TRP A 134 -19.51 19.12 -14.38
CA TRP A 134 -20.20 19.24 -13.10
C TRP A 134 -19.83 20.55 -12.42
N HIS A 135 -18.55 20.88 -12.28
CA HIS A 135 -18.14 22.17 -11.69
C HIS A 135 -18.78 23.33 -12.48
N TYR A 136 -18.71 23.32 -13.81
CA TYR A 136 -19.29 24.41 -14.59
C TYR A 136 -20.79 24.64 -14.32
N PHE A 137 -21.61 23.59 -14.33
CA PHE A 137 -23.07 23.70 -14.19
C PHE A 137 -23.53 23.79 -12.73
N ALA A 138 -22.80 23.18 -11.77
CA ALA A 138 -23.17 23.15 -10.35
C ALA A 138 -22.76 24.42 -9.61
N ASN A 139 -21.54 24.88 -9.83
CA ASN A 139 -20.89 25.89 -8.98
C ASN A 139 -20.30 27.08 -9.76
N SER A 140 -20.32 27.04 -11.11
CA SER A 140 -19.76 28.09 -11.98
C SER A 140 -18.26 28.33 -11.79
N GLU A 141 -17.51 27.30 -11.36
CA GLU A 141 -16.07 27.40 -11.06
C GLU A 141 -15.17 27.15 -12.27
N GLY A 142 -15.69 26.67 -13.40
CA GLY A 142 -14.93 26.42 -14.64
C GLY A 142 -15.28 25.06 -15.25
N PHE A 143 -14.96 24.86 -16.53
CA PHE A 143 -15.22 23.60 -17.26
C PHE A 143 -13.95 22.76 -17.46
N THR A 144 -12.78 23.28 -17.10
CA THR A 144 -11.53 22.52 -17.07
C THR A 144 -11.29 22.02 -15.65
N GLY A 145 -11.27 20.71 -15.44
CA GLY A 145 -10.81 20.05 -14.22
C GLY A 145 -9.35 19.61 -14.32
N TYR A 146 -8.72 19.37 -13.17
CA TYR A 146 -7.38 18.78 -13.13
C TYR A 146 -7.15 17.97 -11.85
N SER A 147 -6.25 16.99 -11.94
CA SER A 147 -5.80 16.17 -10.82
C SER A 147 -4.29 16.00 -10.82
N ARG A 148 -3.75 15.59 -9.68
CA ARG A 148 -2.32 15.40 -9.49
C ARG A 148 -2.01 14.02 -8.90
N SER A 149 -0.95 13.38 -9.39
CA SER A 149 -0.34 12.21 -8.76
C SER A 149 1.13 12.46 -8.43
N THR A 150 1.54 12.11 -7.20
CA THR A 150 2.93 12.23 -6.72
C THR A 150 3.64 10.89 -6.56
N ASP A 151 2.95 9.78 -6.84
CA ASP A 151 3.44 8.41 -6.67
C ASP A 151 3.58 7.64 -8.00
N GLY A 152 3.71 8.40 -9.10
CA GLY A 152 3.88 7.88 -10.45
C GLY A 152 2.59 7.37 -11.10
N GLY A 153 1.43 7.82 -10.63
CA GLY A 153 0.11 7.45 -11.15
C GLY A 153 -0.49 6.22 -10.46
N GLN A 154 -0.13 5.93 -9.20
CA GLN A 154 -0.81 4.88 -8.43
C GLN A 154 -2.04 5.42 -7.71
N THR A 155 -1.99 6.69 -7.30
CA THR A 155 -3.13 7.43 -6.76
C THR A 155 -3.17 8.83 -7.34
N PHE A 156 -4.36 9.41 -7.42
CA PHE A 156 -4.60 10.79 -7.83
C PHE A 156 -5.38 11.54 -6.76
N THR A 157 -5.07 12.84 -6.65
CA THR A 157 -5.84 13.82 -5.90
C THR A 157 -6.52 14.74 -6.89
N ASP A 158 -7.85 14.75 -6.90
CA ASP A 158 -8.65 15.71 -7.65
C ASP A 158 -8.49 17.12 -7.06
N GLN A 159 -8.18 18.10 -7.90
CA GLN A 159 -7.97 19.49 -7.51
C GLN A 159 -9.15 20.40 -7.92
N GLY A 160 -10.21 19.81 -8.49
CA GLY A 160 -11.39 20.50 -8.99
C GLY A 160 -11.12 21.35 -10.22
N ALA A 161 -11.95 22.37 -10.43
CA ALA A 161 -11.85 23.24 -11.59
C ALA A 161 -10.62 24.18 -11.56
N LEU A 162 -10.02 24.39 -12.74
CA LEU A 162 -8.90 25.32 -12.99
C LEU A 162 -9.23 26.79 -12.61
N GLY A 163 -10.52 27.13 -12.57
CA GLY A 163 -11.02 28.42 -12.10
C GLY A 163 -11.96 29.11 -13.07
N ALA A 164 -12.72 30.08 -12.54
CA ALA A 164 -13.86 30.68 -13.23
C ALA A 164 -13.46 31.31 -14.58
N GLY A 165 -14.11 30.85 -15.66
CA GLY A 165 -13.83 31.30 -17.03
C GLY A 165 -12.87 30.40 -17.81
N SER A 166 -12.39 29.30 -17.23
CA SER A 166 -11.85 28.16 -18.00
C SER A 166 -12.99 27.39 -18.68
N GLY A 167 -12.81 27.08 -19.96
CA GLY A 167 -13.74 26.33 -20.81
C GLY A 167 -13.27 24.89 -21.01
N GLY A 168 -13.63 24.25 -22.13
CA GLY A 168 -13.16 22.91 -22.48
C GLY A 168 -11.84 22.90 -23.24
N ASP A 169 -11.53 21.75 -23.81
CA ASP A 169 -10.28 21.44 -24.54
C ASP A 169 -9.01 21.63 -23.70
N PRO A 170 -8.92 20.94 -22.54
CA PRO A 170 -7.75 21.05 -21.69
C PRO A 170 -6.49 20.57 -22.41
N ALA A 171 -5.43 21.38 -22.35
CA ALA A 171 -4.13 21.06 -22.90
C ALA A 171 -3.02 21.42 -21.91
N ILE A 172 -2.37 20.41 -21.34
CA ILE A 172 -1.30 20.60 -20.36
C ILE A 172 0.07 20.21 -20.91
N VAL A 173 1.09 21.01 -20.59
CA VAL A 173 2.50 20.71 -20.86
C VAL A 173 3.39 21.06 -19.67
N TRP A 174 4.44 20.27 -19.44
CA TRP A 174 5.50 20.57 -18.49
C TRP A 174 6.70 21.18 -19.19
N ARG A 175 7.12 22.36 -18.74
CA ARG A 175 8.23 23.11 -19.34
C ARG A 175 9.50 22.93 -18.52
N LYS A 176 10.47 22.22 -19.10
CA LYS A 176 11.76 21.90 -18.46
C LYS A 176 12.59 23.12 -18.09
N ALA A 177 12.50 24.18 -18.90
CA ALA A 177 13.32 25.38 -18.72
C ALA A 177 12.98 26.22 -17.48
N ASP A 178 11.82 26.01 -16.84
CA ASP A 178 11.45 26.65 -15.57
C ASP A 178 10.74 25.70 -14.59
N GLU A 179 10.78 24.39 -14.87
CA GLU A 179 10.20 23.33 -14.02
C GLU A 179 8.73 23.57 -13.63
N ALA A 180 7.94 24.07 -14.58
CA ALA A 180 6.55 24.49 -14.33
C ALA A 180 5.56 23.83 -15.31
N PHE A 181 4.33 23.59 -14.85
CA PHE A 181 3.24 23.18 -15.72
C PHE A 181 2.51 24.40 -16.31
N TYR A 182 2.11 24.29 -17.57
CA TYR A 182 1.32 25.27 -18.29
C TYR A 182 0.07 24.61 -18.84
N PHE A 183 -1.05 25.31 -18.70
CA PHE A 183 -2.37 24.84 -19.10
C PHE A 183 -2.96 25.82 -20.11
N ALA A 184 -3.43 25.34 -21.26
CA ALA A 184 -4.32 26.07 -22.16
C ALA A 184 -5.72 25.49 -22.08
N ALA A 185 -6.71 26.38 -22.14
CA ALA A 185 -8.12 26.03 -22.16
C ALA A 185 -8.92 27.19 -22.77
N LEU A 186 -10.13 26.88 -23.23
CA LEU A 186 -11.03 27.86 -23.82
C LEU A 186 -11.35 28.93 -22.79
N LYS A 187 -11.59 30.16 -23.26
CA LYS A 187 -11.90 31.29 -22.40
C LYS A 187 -12.82 32.26 -23.12
N SER A 188 -14.13 32.10 -22.89
CA SER A 188 -15.17 32.94 -23.51
C SER A 188 -15.08 33.01 -25.05
N GLY A 189 -14.83 31.86 -25.70
CA GLY A 189 -14.64 31.76 -27.16
C GLY A 189 -13.26 32.20 -27.68
N SER A 190 -12.33 32.49 -26.77
CA SER A 190 -10.91 32.75 -27.03
C SER A 190 -10.03 31.73 -26.30
N LEU A 191 -8.71 31.93 -26.24
CA LEU A 191 -7.78 30.99 -25.59
C LEU A 191 -7.10 31.60 -24.36
N GLY A 192 -7.20 30.92 -23.22
CA GLY A 192 -6.55 31.30 -21.96
C GLY A 192 -5.27 30.51 -21.68
N ILE A 193 -4.39 31.05 -20.83
CA ILE A 193 -3.25 30.31 -20.29
C ILE A 193 -3.16 30.43 -18.77
N TRP A 194 -2.85 29.32 -18.12
CA TRP A 194 -2.58 29.21 -16.69
C TRP A 194 -1.23 28.54 -16.45
N LYS A 195 -0.64 28.80 -15.28
CA LYS A 195 0.66 28.27 -14.87
C LYS A 195 0.61 27.76 -13.44
N SER A 196 1.18 26.58 -13.21
CA SER A 196 1.50 26.05 -11.88
C SER A 196 3.01 26.07 -11.67
N VAL A 197 3.43 26.62 -10.54
CA VAL A 197 4.84 26.65 -10.07
C VAL A 197 5.06 25.81 -8.82
N ASP A 198 4.00 25.15 -8.36
CA ASP A 198 3.92 24.33 -7.15
C ASP A 198 3.64 22.87 -7.50
N ASP A 199 4.14 22.45 -8.67
CA ASP A 199 4.13 21.06 -9.14
C ASP A 199 2.70 20.49 -9.29
N CYS A 200 1.82 21.22 -9.98
CA CYS A 200 0.41 20.86 -10.21
C CYS A 200 -0.48 20.91 -8.95
N GLU A 201 -0.07 21.63 -7.90
CA GLU A 201 -0.95 21.83 -6.73
C GLU A 201 -1.98 22.93 -7.00
N SER A 202 -1.59 24.02 -7.68
CA SER A 202 -2.51 25.08 -8.05
C SER A 202 -2.11 25.79 -9.34
N PHE A 203 -3.11 26.32 -10.05
CA PHE A 203 -2.90 27.07 -11.28
C PHE A 203 -3.30 28.53 -11.14
N THR A 204 -2.50 29.41 -11.72
CA THR A 204 -2.77 30.85 -11.78
C THR A 204 -2.88 31.33 -13.22
N SER A 205 -3.89 32.14 -13.53
CA SER A 205 -4.06 32.67 -14.88
C SER A 205 -2.91 33.63 -15.23
N VAL A 206 -2.25 33.37 -16.35
CA VAL A 206 -1.16 34.21 -16.87
C VAL A 206 -1.69 35.28 -17.82
N GLY A 207 -2.68 34.93 -18.65
CA GLY A 207 -3.23 35.85 -19.65
C GLY A 207 -4.07 35.13 -20.71
N ASN A 208 -4.12 35.73 -21.91
CA ASN A 208 -4.78 35.15 -23.08
C ASN A 208 -3.72 34.80 -24.12
N ILE A 209 -3.81 33.61 -24.69
CA ILE A 209 -3.00 33.14 -25.81
C ILE A 209 -3.43 33.86 -27.09
N HIS A 210 -4.74 33.95 -27.28
CA HIS A 210 -5.38 34.67 -28.37
C HIS A 210 -6.60 35.42 -27.83
N SER A 211 -6.86 36.61 -28.36
CA SER A 211 -8.01 37.44 -27.97
C SER A 211 -8.89 37.66 -29.20
N GLY A 212 -9.64 36.62 -29.56
CA GLY A 212 -10.60 36.56 -30.66
C GLY A 212 -11.92 35.92 -30.22
N SER A 213 -12.70 35.44 -31.18
CA SER A 213 -13.90 34.64 -30.95
C SER A 213 -13.86 33.38 -31.82
N SER A 214 -14.59 32.35 -31.40
CA SER A 214 -14.71 31.07 -32.11
C SER A 214 -13.36 30.35 -32.32
N ASP A 215 -12.47 30.43 -31.33
CA ASP A 215 -11.33 29.53 -31.19
C ASP A 215 -11.80 28.20 -30.55
N ASP A 216 -11.27 27.08 -31.00
CA ASP A 216 -11.66 25.73 -30.56
C ASP A 216 -10.52 24.73 -30.79
N LYS A 217 -10.45 23.66 -29.99
CA LYS A 217 -9.50 22.55 -30.11
C LYS A 217 -8.04 22.99 -30.02
N GLU A 218 -7.70 23.75 -28.99
CA GLU A 218 -6.33 24.10 -28.70
C GLU A 218 -5.52 22.93 -28.12
N LEU A 219 -4.28 22.82 -28.57
CA LEU A 219 -3.29 21.93 -27.96
C LEU A 219 -1.96 22.67 -27.82
N MET A 220 -1.18 22.26 -26.82
CA MET A 220 0.10 22.86 -26.49
C MET A 220 1.27 21.93 -26.80
N ALA A 221 2.40 22.54 -27.14
CA ALA A 221 3.70 21.87 -27.14
C ALA A 221 4.76 22.81 -26.55
N VAL A 222 5.86 22.24 -26.08
CA VAL A 222 6.99 22.99 -25.56
C VAL A 222 8.28 22.43 -26.15
N ASP A 223 9.19 23.33 -26.52
CA ASP A 223 10.54 22.90 -26.88
C ASP A 223 11.34 22.62 -25.60
N ASN A 224 11.35 21.35 -25.18
CA ASN A 224 12.07 20.92 -23.99
C ASN A 224 13.51 20.48 -24.29
N ASN A 225 14.04 20.64 -25.51
CA ASN A 225 15.43 20.28 -25.80
C ASN A 225 16.39 21.45 -25.48
N PRO A 226 17.31 21.31 -24.50
CA PRO A 226 18.30 22.33 -24.17
C PRO A 226 19.24 22.72 -25.33
N ASP A 227 19.44 21.82 -26.31
CA ASP A 227 20.27 22.08 -27.48
C ASP A 227 19.54 22.84 -28.60
N SER A 228 18.22 23.01 -28.48
CA SER A 228 17.42 23.76 -29.45
C SER A 228 17.64 25.27 -29.30
N THR A 229 17.68 25.98 -30.43
CA THR A 229 17.67 27.46 -30.43
C THR A 229 16.37 28.06 -29.89
N TYR A 230 15.31 27.25 -29.77
CA TYR A 230 14.01 27.64 -29.25
C TYR A 230 13.71 27.02 -27.88
N TYR A 231 14.72 26.52 -27.17
CA TYR A 231 14.55 25.89 -25.86
C TYR A 231 13.68 26.73 -24.90
N GLY A 232 12.64 26.09 -24.38
CA GLY A 232 11.66 26.69 -23.49
C GLY A 232 10.60 27.54 -24.20
N ARG A 233 10.50 27.54 -25.53
CA ARG A 233 9.38 28.19 -26.24
C ARG A 233 8.10 27.38 -26.03
N LEU A 234 7.02 28.07 -25.68
CA LEU A 234 5.67 27.52 -25.63
C LEU A 234 5.01 27.72 -27.00
N TYR A 235 4.31 26.69 -27.48
CA TYR A 235 3.52 26.72 -28.70
C TYR A 235 2.08 26.36 -28.38
N THR A 236 1.15 27.02 -29.06
CA THR A 236 -0.26 26.65 -29.07
C THR A 236 -0.75 26.60 -30.49
N VAL A 237 -1.52 25.58 -30.82
CA VAL A 237 -2.21 25.40 -32.10
C VAL A 237 -3.70 25.22 -31.86
N TRP A 238 -4.54 25.70 -32.76
CA TRP A 238 -6.00 25.59 -32.63
C TRP A 238 -6.71 25.72 -33.97
N THR A 239 -8.01 25.42 -33.97
CA THR A 239 -8.92 25.70 -35.09
C THR A 239 -9.56 27.06 -34.91
N HIS A 240 -9.39 27.96 -35.87
CA HIS A 240 -9.92 29.33 -35.79
C HIS A 240 -11.11 29.51 -36.74
N PHE A 241 -12.33 29.33 -36.22
CA PHE A 241 -13.55 29.31 -37.04
C PHE A 241 -13.89 30.67 -37.66
N ASP A 242 -13.63 31.77 -36.95
CA ASP A 242 -13.83 33.12 -37.48
C ASP A 242 -12.80 33.49 -38.58
N ALA A 243 -11.69 32.77 -38.66
CA ALA A 243 -10.67 32.88 -39.70
C ALA A 243 -10.77 31.75 -40.75
N GLY A 244 -12.00 31.34 -41.06
CA GLY A 244 -12.29 30.39 -42.14
C GLY A 244 -12.12 28.91 -41.74
N GLY A 245 -12.05 28.60 -40.44
CA GLY A 245 -11.96 27.22 -39.94
C GLY A 245 -10.62 26.56 -40.25
N ASN A 246 -9.54 27.35 -40.27
CA ASN A 246 -8.19 26.87 -40.58
C ASN A 246 -7.39 26.65 -39.29
N ILE A 247 -6.30 25.88 -39.40
CA ILE A 247 -5.39 25.65 -38.28
C ILE A 247 -4.46 26.86 -38.13
N TYR A 248 -4.38 27.40 -36.92
CA TYR A 248 -3.47 28.49 -36.55
C TYR A 248 -2.48 28.04 -35.48
N SER A 249 -1.36 28.74 -35.41
CA SER A 249 -0.35 28.58 -34.38
C SER A 249 0.15 29.94 -33.88
N THR A 250 0.52 29.98 -32.60
CA THR A 250 1.27 31.08 -31.99
C THR A 250 2.27 30.52 -30.99
N TYR A 251 3.31 31.30 -30.68
CA TYR A 251 4.30 30.94 -29.67
C TYR A 251 4.56 32.05 -28.67
N SER A 252 5.11 31.68 -27.52
CA SER A 252 5.59 32.58 -26.47
C SER A 252 7.01 32.23 -26.04
N ASP A 253 7.86 33.26 -25.99
CA ASP A 253 9.24 33.19 -25.49
C ASP A 253 9.38 33.76 -24.07
N ASN A 254 8.29 34.21 -23.46
CA ASN A 254 8.30 34.89 -22.17
C ASN A 254 7.24 34.33 -21.22
N LEU A 255 7.25 33.00 -21.06
CA LEU A 255 6.47 32.28 -20.05
C LEU A 255 4.95 32.50 -20.20
N GLY A 256 4.45 32.62 -21.43
CA GLY A 256 3.03 32.78 -21.73
C GLY A 256 2.49 34.20 -21.53
N VAL A 257 3.34 35.18 -21.19
CA VAL A 257 2.92 36.57 -20.91
C VAL A 257 2.54 37.31 -22.19
N THR A 258 3.30 37.14 -23.27
CA THR A 258 2.95 37.67 -24.59
C THR A 258 3.12 36.62 -25.67
N TRP A 259 2.31 36.74 -26.71
CA TRP A 259 2.24 35.78 -27.80
C TRP A 259 2.57 36.44 -29.13
N SER A 260 3.17 35.66 -30.02
CA SER A 260 3.40 36.06 -31.41
C SER A 260 2.07 36.37 -32.13
N THR A 261 2.13 37.03 -33.28
CA THR A 261 0.93 37.16 -34.13
C THR A 261 0.53 35.78 -34.66
N PRO A 262 -0.74 35.36 -34.52
CA PRO A 262 -1.21 34.07 -35.04
C PRO A 262 -0.83 33.85 -36.51
N LYS A 263 -0.30 32.67 -36.80
CA LYS A 263 0.10 32.22 -38.13
C LYS A 263 -0.79 31.08 -38.58
N GLN A 264 -1.37 31.21 -39.77
CA GLN A 264 -2.08 30.10 -40.39
C GLN A 264 -1.09 29.00 -40.76
N VAL A 265 -1.35 27.78 -40.31
CA VAL A 265 -0.53 26.58 -40.51
C VAL A 265 -1.05 25.79 -41.70
N SER A 266 -2.36 25.55 -41.75
CA SER A 266 -2.99 24.76 -42.80
C SER A 266 -3.26 25.61 -44.05
N PRO A 267 -3.37 24.99 -45.24
CA PRO A 267 -4.08 25.61 -46.36
C PRO A 267 -5.53 25.93 -46.01
N THR A 268 -6.17 26.78 -46.82
CA THR A 268 -7.61 27.03 -46.68
C THR A 268 -8.41 25.77 -47.05
N GLY A 269 -9.24 25.28 -46.12
CA GLY A 269 -10.04 24.08 -46.30
C GLY A 269 -10.89 23.76 -45.07
N SER A 270 -11.65 22.66 -45.12
CA SER A 270 -12.36 22.13 -43.95
C SER A 270 -11.38 21.28 -43.15
N VAL A 271 -10.73 21.86 -42.15
CA VAL A 271 -9.69 21.20 -41.34
C VAL A 271 -9.98 21.34 -39.86
N GLN A 272 -9.59 20.35 -39.05
CA GLN A 272 -9.74 20.38 -37.59
C GLN A 272 -8.82 19.35 -36.91
N GLY A 273 -8.72 19.39 -35.57
CA GLY A 273 -8.00 18.38 -34.78
C GLY A 273 -6.49 18.56 -34.88
N SER A 274 -6.00 19.77 -34.61
CA SER A 274 -4.58 20.08 -34.73
C SER A 274 -3.76 19.49 -33.59
N TRP A 275 -2.74 18.68 -33.89
CA TRP A 275 -1.85 18.04 -32.92
C TRP A 275 -0.40 18.54 -33.06
N PRO A 276 0.14 19.26 -32.07
CA PRO A 276 1.50 19.83 -32.12
C PRO A 276 2.57 18.88 -31.53
N ILE A 277 3.78 18.89 -32.09
CA ILE A 277 4.95 18.25 -31.48
C ILE A 277 6.26 18.94 -31.89
N VAL A 278 7.20 19.08 -30.96
CA VAL A 278 8.55 19.60 -31.23
C VAL A 278 9.53 18.44 -31.31
N ALA A 279 10.26 18.34 -32.41
CA ALA A 279 11.29 17.34 -32.62
C ALA A 279 12.59 17.70 -31.86
N PRO A 280 13.46 16.72 -31.54
CA PRO A 280 14.74 16.99 -30.89
C PRO A 280 15.64 17.98 -31.64
N ASN A 281 15.50 18.15 -32.95
CA ASN A 281 16.28 19.14 -33.70
C ASN A 281 15.68 20.56 -33.66
N GLY A 282 14.60 20.80 -32.92
CA GLY A 282 13.89 22.08 -32.84
C GLY A 282 12.88 22.32 -33.96
N ASP A 283 12.68 21.35 -34.87
CA ASP A 283 11.59 21.45 -35.84
C ASP A 283 10.25 21.30 -35.15
N PHE A 284 9.28 22.11 -35.57
CA PHE A 284 7.94 22.09 -35.04
C PHE A 284 6.97 21.51 -36.06
N PHE A 285 6.27 20.43 -35.71
CA PHE A 285 5.29 19.76 -36.56
C PHE A 285 3.88 19.95 -36.01
N VAL A 286 2.92 20.06 -36.91
CA VAL A 286 1.50 20.11 -36.58
C VAL A 286 0.74 19.22 -37.55
N GLY A 287 0.00 18.24 -37.05
CA GLY A 287 -0.86 17.36 -37.84
C GLY A 287 -2.33 17.74 -37.67
N TRP A 288 -3.17 17.47 -38.67
CA TRP A 288 -4.62 17.67 -38.58
C TRP A 288 -5.37 16.76 -39.56
N VAL A 289 -6.67 16.63 -39.36
CA VAL A 289 -7.56 16.03 -40.36
C VAL A 289 -8.16 17.09 -41.26
N LYS A 290 -8.28 16.76 -42.55
CA LYS A 290 -8.97 17.55 -43.56
C LYS A 290 -10.15 16.77 -44.11
N PHE A 291 -11.31 17.41 -44.14
CA PHE A 291 -12.56 16.82 -44.58
C PHE A 291 -12.84 17.12 -46.05
N GLY A 292 -13.11 16.06 -46.81
CA GLY A 292 -13.79 16.09 -48.10
C GLY A 292 -15.30 15.85 -47.95
N SER A 293 -15.98 15.50 -49.05
CA SER A 293 -17.43 15.23 -49.01
C SER A 293 -17.81 13.91 -48.35
N SER A 294 -16.93 12.92 -48.42
CA SER A 294 -17.10 11.58 -47.84
C SER A 294 -15.74 10.93 -47.52
N THR A 295 -14.68 11.73 -47.57
CA THR A 295 -13.30 11.28 -47.43
C THR A 295 -12.56 12.19 -46.47
N ILE A 296 -11.47 11.69 -45.91
CA ILE A 296 -10.54 12.45 -45.07
C ILE A 296 -9.11 12.31 -45.61
N ASP A 297 -8.34 13.38 -45.45
CA ASP A 297 -6.88 13.38 -45.56
C ASP A 297 -6.29 13.64 -44.17
N ILE A 298 -5.16 13.02 -43.85
CA ILE A 298 -4.33 13.36 -42.69
C ILE A 298 -3.17 14.17 -43.24
N GLU A 299 -3.09 15.45 -42.86
CA GLU A 299 -2.07 16.39 -43.34
C GLU A 299 -1.16 16.80 -42.18
N ILE A 300 0.11 17.09 -42.48
CA ILE A 300 1.08 17.59 -41.51
C ILE A 300 1.84 18.76 -42.13
N ALA A 301 2.08 19.83 -41.36
CA ALA A 301 3.03 20.86 -41.70
C ALA A 301 4.22 20.87 -40.74
N ARG A 302 5.37 21.30 -41.27
CA ARG A 302 6.62 21.46 -40.55
C ARG A 302 7.07 22.92 -40.60
N SER A 303 7.58 23.40 -39.48
CA SER A 303 8.32 24.65 -39.35
C SER A 303 9.73 24.37 -38.88
N THR A 304 10.73 24.88 -39.61
CA THR A 304 12.15 24.77 -39.24
C THR A 304 12.68 26.06 -38.62
N ASN A 305 11.79 27.00 -38.30
CA ASN A 305 12.14 28.33 -37.78
C ASN A 305 11.26 28.71 -36.57
N GLY A 306 10.93 27.73 -35.74
CA GLY A 306 10.23 27.94 -34.48
C GLY A 306 8.80 28.48 -34.65
N GLY A 307 8.08 28.06 -35.69
CA GLY A 307 6.66 28.38 -35.90
C GLY A 307 6.37 29.60 -36.79
N ASP A 308 7.40 30.28 -37.33
CA ASP A 308 7.20 31.50 -38.13
C ASP A 308 6.68 31.23 -39.56
N THR A 309 7.17 30.16 -40.20
CA THR A 309 6.73 29.73 -41.54
C THR A 309 6.54 28.23 -41.62
N TRP A 310 5.64 27.80 -42.51
CA TRP A 310 5.14 26.43 -42.60
C TRP A 310 5.28 25.85 -44.00
N VAL A 311 5.63 24.57 -44.08
CA VAL A 311 5.67 23.78 -45.30
C VAL A 311 4.92 22.48 -45.06
N LEU A 312 3.99 22.13 -45.94
CA LEU A 312 3.35 20.81 -45.90
C LEU A 312 4.37 19.72 -46.19
N VAL A 313 4.30 18.64 -45.42
CA VAL A 313 4.99 17.40 -45.76
C VAL A 313 4.11 16.54 -46.67
N THR A 314 4.60 15.39 -47.11
CA THR A 314 3.76 14.44 -47.84
C THR A 314 2.67 13.92 -46.89
N ASP A 315 1.42 13.86 -47.31
CA ASP A 315 0.32 13.36 -46.46
C ASP A 315 0.59 11.91 -46.00
N PRO A 316 0.50 11.63 -44.68
CA PRO A 316 0.44 10.25 -44.18
C PRO A 316 -0.65 9.40 -44.84
N ALA A 317 -1.82 10.00 -45.06
CA ALA A 317 -2.98 9.35 -45.64
C ALA A 317 -3.81 10.36 -46.44
N SER A 318 -4.23 9.97 -47.65
CA SER A 318 -5.08 10.80 -48.51
C SER A 318 -6.24 9.99 -49.06
N GLY A 319 -7.43 10.60 -49.16
CA GLY A 319 -8.63 10.03 -49.75
C GLY A 319 -9.18 8.82 -48.99
N LYS A 320 -8.97 8.75 -47.67
CA LYS A 320 -9.51 7.68 -46.82
C LYS A 320 -11.00 7.91 -46.59
N THR A 321 -11.77 6.85 -46.37
CA THR A 321 -13.22 6.99 -46.11
C THR A 321 -13.46 7.57 -44.73
N GLN A 322 -14.37 8.54 -44.62
CA GLN A 322 -14.75 9.11 -43.33
C GLN A 322 -15.60 8.12 -42.53
N PRO A 323 -15.23 7.81 -41.27
CA PRO A 323 -16.06 7.00 -40.39
C PRO A 323 -17.45 7.60 -40.17
N GLN A 324 -18.48 6.86 -40.57
CA GLN A 324 -19.87 7.26 -40.34
C GLN A 324 -20.81 6.04 -40.32
N HIS A 325 -21.46 5.80 -39.19
CA HIS A 325 -22.44 4.72 -39.09
C HIS A 325 -23.75 5.10 -39.80
N SER A 326 -24.40 4.13 -40.45
CA SER A 326 -25.60 4.37 -41.27
C SER A 326 -26.82 4.86 -40.48
N SER A 327 -26.89 4.56 -39.19
CA SER A 327 -27.96 5.02 -38.28
C SER A 327 -27.67 6.38 -37.64
N ALA A 328 -26.50 6.97 -37.89
CA ALA A 328 -26.11 8.26 -37.33
C ALA A 328 -27.14 9.34 -37.65
N THR A 329 -27.51 10.12 -36.64
CA THR A 329 -28.46 11.22 -36.81
C THR A 329 -27.75 12.45 -37.39
N GLY A 330 -28.46 13.25 -38.20
CA GLY A 330 -27.94 14.53 -38.68
C GLY A 330 -27.79 15.60 -37.58
N SER A 331 -28.21 15.32 -36.35
CA SER A 331 -28.19 16.27 -35.23
C SER A 331 -26.84 16.46 -34.56
N CYS A 332 -25.87 15.57 -34.77
CA CYS A 332 -24.54 15.66 -34.13
C CYS A 332 -23.63 16.74 -34.74
N GLY A 333 -24.04 17.39 -35.82
CA GLY A 333 -23.25 18.42 -36.52
C GLY A 333 -22.01 17.90 -37.25
N ARG A 334 -21.64 16.63 -37.08
CA ARG A 334 -20.55 15.90 -37.74
C ARG A 334 -20.95 14.43 -37.94
N ALA A 335 -20.07 13.65 -38.57
CA ALA A 335 -20.24 12.20 -38.63
C ALA A 335 -20.27 11.60 -37.21
N ALA A 336 -21.03 10.51 -37.05
CA ALA A 336 -21.17 9.82 -35.79
C ALA A 336 -21.03 8.30 -35.96
N LEU A 337 -20.49 7.66 -34.94
CA LEU A 337 -20.36 6.21 -34.83
C LEU A 337 -21.66 5.58 -34.33
N ASN A 338 -21.70 4.24 -34.24
CA ASN A 338 -22.83 3.55 -33.64
C ASN A 338 -23.02 3.99 -32.17
N GLY A 339 -24.28 4.09 -31.73
CA GLY A 339 -24.63 4.75 -30.47
C GLY A 339 -24.73 6.29 -30.56
N ASN A 340 -24.59 6.85 -31.75
CA ASN A 340 -24.72 8.29 -32.02
C ASN A 340 -23.66 9.14 -31.29
N ILE A 341 -22.41 8.65 -31.30
CA ILE A 341 -21.24 9.36 -30.74
C ILE A 341 -20.62 10.19 -31.85
N ARG A 342 -20.55 11.51 -31.66
CA ARG A 342 -19.89 12.46 -32.55
C ARG A 342 -18.41 12.08 -32.66
N TYR A 343 -17.90 12.03 -33.89
CA TYR A 343 -16.55 11.56 -34.11
C TYR A 343 -15.68 12.57 -34.85
N LEU A 344 -14.52 12.85 -34.25
CA LEU A 344 -13.42 13.59 -34.85
C LEU A 344 -12.24 12.63 -35.07
N PRO A 345 -11.92 12.23 -36.32
CA PRO A 345 -10.74 11.40 -36.64
C PRO A 345 -9.44 12.22 -36.57
N SER A 346 -9.17 12.84 -35.42
CA SER A 346 -7.96 13.63 -35.20
C SER A 346 -6.72 12.72 -35.21
N PRO A 347 -5.65 13.07 -35.95
CA PRO A 347 -4.40 12.35 -35.83
C PRO A 347 -3.70 12.72 -34.52
N GLN A 348 -2.86 11.82 -34.01
CA GLN A 348 -1.81 12.19 -33.07
C GLN A 348 -0.44 11.96 -33.71
N ILE A 349 0.48 12.88 -33.46
CA ILE A 349 1.86 12.81 -33.93
C ILE A 349 2.83 12.88 -32.76
N ALA A 350 3.92 12.13 -32.87
CA ALA A 350 5.01 12.13 -31.91
C ALA A 350 6.34 12.01 -32.63
N VAL A 351 7.42 12.52 -32.02
CA VAL A 351 8.78 12.40 -32.57
C VAL A 351 9.68 11.76 -31.54
N ASP A 352 10.31 10.64 -31.90
CA ASP A 352 11.24 9.95 -30.99
C ASP A 352 12.57 10.73 -30.83
N ALA A 353 13.39 10.31 -29.86
CA ALA A 353 14.70 10.92 -29.59
C ALA A 353 15.66 10.88 -30.79
N THR A 354 15.42 10.03 -31.79
CA THR A 354 16.23 9.99 -33.02
C THR A 354 15.73 10.95 -34.10
N GLY A 355 14.53 11.52 -33.95
CA GLY A 355 13.86 12.32 -34.96
C GLY A 355 13.02 11.51 -35.96
N VAL A 356 12.56 10.30 -35.63
CA VAL A 356 11.51 9.64 -36.42
C VAL A 356 10.17 10.27 -36.09
N LEU A 357 9.45 10.68 -37.12
CA LEU A 357 8.09 11.18 -37.00
C LEU A 357 7.11 10.00 -37.06
N HIS A 358 6.31 9.85 -36.02
CA HIS A 358 5.27 8.85 -35.88
C HIS A 358 3.91 9.52 -36.03
N VAL A 359 2.96 8.83 -36.66
CA VAL A 359 1.59 9.29 -36.80
C VAL A 359 0.63 8.12 -36.62
N VAL A 360 -0.35 8.32 -35.74
CA VAL A 360 -1.52 7.45 -35.59
C VAL A 360 -2.76 8.22 -36.01
N TYR A 361 -3.67 7.54 -36.69
CA TYR A 361 -4.91 8.08 -37.21
C TYR A 361 -5.92 6.95 -37.40
N SER A 362 -7.16 7.29 -37.68
CA SER A 362 -8.23 6.33 -37.84
C SER A 362 -9.11 6.69 -39.03
N TYR A 363 -9.66 5.67 -39.69
CA TYR A 363 -10.56 5.84 -40.82
C TYR A 363 -11.40 4.57 -41.03
N ASP A 364 -12.42 4.67 -41.88
CA ASP A 364 -13.27 3.53 -42.23
C ASP A 364 -12.55 2.61 -43.24
N PRO A 365 -12.19 1.38 -42.83
CA PRO A 365 -11.27 0.53 -43.58
C PRO A 365 -11.79 0.10 -44.96
N ASP A 366 -13.10 -0.04 -45.12
CA ASP A 366 -13.72 -0.61 -46.32
C ASP A 366 -14.86 0.25 -46.91
N GLY A 367 -15.32 1.26 -46.19
CA GLY A 367 -16.43 2.13 -46.57
C GLY A 367 -17.78 1.41 -46.63
N SER A 368 -17.88 0.20 -46.08
CA SER A 368 -19.05 -0.65 -46.16
C SER A 368 -19.05 -1.76 -45.12
N GLY A 369 -19.94 -1.70 -44.14
CA GLY A 369 -20.10 -2.80 -43.19
C GLY A 369 -20.51 -2.30 -41.82
N ASP A 370 -20.37 -3.18 -40.82
CA ASP A 370 -20.60 -2.85 -39.42
C ASP A 370 -19.30 -2.37 -38.73
N ASP A 371 -18.13 -2.59 -39.37
CA ASP A 371 -16.79 -2.12 -38.94
C ASP A 371 -16.52 -0.71 -39.51
N ILE A 372 -16.90 0.34 -38.78
CA ILE A 372 -16.93 1.71 -39.31
C ILE A 372 -15.62 2.46 -39.07
N VAL A 373 -14.73 1.97 -38.21
CA VAL A 373 -13.49 2.67 -37.86
C VAL A 373 -12.43 1.75 -37.30
N ASP A 374 -11.22 1.89 -37.87
CA ASP A 374 -10.01 1.19 -37.47
C ASP A 374 -8.89 2.17 -37.13
N VAL A 375 -7.89 1.72 -36.36
CA VAL A 375 -6.70 2.50 -35.99
C VAL A 375 -5.51 2.12 -36.86
N PHE A 376 -4.89 3.11 -37.48
CA PHE A 376 -3.77 2.97 -38.40
C PHE A 376 -2.55 3.78 -37.99
N TYR A 377 -1.39 3.27 -38.37
CA TYR A 377 -0.10 3.84 -38.02
C TYR A 377 0.85 3.91 -39.20
N ARG A 378 1.64 5.00 -39.24
CA ARG A 378 2.83 5.14 -40.10
C ARG A 378 3.96 5.87 -39.38
N ARG A 379 5.17 5.71 -39.92
CA ARG A 379 6.36 6.45 -39.49
C ARG A 379 7.14 7.00 -40.67
N SER A 380 7.86 8.10 -40.44
CA SER A 380 8.75 8.74 -41.38
C SER A 380 10.13 8.97 -40.76
N THR A 381 11.17 8.48 -41.44
CA THR A 381 12.57 8.66 -41.03
C THR A 381 13.23 9.85 -41.72
N ASP A 382 12.49 10.60 -42.54
CA ASP A 382 12.98 11.70 -43.39
C ASP A 382 12.16 12.99 -43.24
N ASN A 383 11.63 13.23 -42.03
CA ASN A 383 10.86 14.43 -41.66
C ASN A 383 9.57 14.62 -42.47
N GLY A 384 8.88 13.53 -42.79
CA GLY A 384 7.60 13.52 -43.51
C GLY A 384 7.72 13.56 -45.03
N ALA A 385 8.93 13.44 -45.60
CA ALA A 385 9.07 13.40 -47.06
C ALA A 385 8.52 12.07 -47.63
N THR A 386 8.78 10.95 -46.96
CA THR A 386 8.20 9.63 -47.25
C THR A 386 7.69 8.95 -45.98
N TRP A 387 6.73 8.04 -46.16
CA TRP A 387 6.11 7.27 -45.09
C TRP A 387 6.31 5.78 -45.29
N SER A 388 6.41 5.04 -44.17
CA SER A 388 6.37 3.58 -44.17
C SER A 388 5.08 3.04 -44.77
N THR A 389 5.06 1.74 -45.05
CA THR A 389 3.80 1.02 -45.26
C THR A 389 2.87 1.24 -44.08
N GLU A 390 1.57 1.40 -44.38
CA GLU A 390 0.50 1.54 -43.39
C GLU A 390 0.30 0.25 -42.61
N ILE A 391 0.04 0.38 -41.31
CA ILE A 391 -0.18 -0.74 -40.41
C ILE A 391 -1.53 -0.50 -39.70
N ARG A 392 -2.46 -1.47 -39.76
CA ARG A 392 -3.63 -1.52 -38.85
C ARG A 392 -3.12 -1.98 -37.48
N VAL A 393 -3.31 -1.14 -36.46
CA VAL A 393 -2.73 -1.33 -35.12
C VAL A 393 -3.61 -2.23 -34.26
N ASN A 394 -4.92 -2.11 -34.35
CA ASN A 394 -5.83 -3.06 -33.74
C ASN A 394 -5.69 -4.43 -34.40
N ASP A 395 -5.72 -5.48 -33.58
CA ASP A 395 -5.52 -6.89 -33.97
C ASP A 395 -6.76 -7.75 -33.72
N ASP A 396 -7.90 -7.10 -33.51
CA ASP A 396 -9.18 -7.77 -33.40
C ASP A 396 -9.54 -8.50 -34.70
N THR A 397 -10.43 -9.48 -34.57
CA THR A 397 -10.98 -10.24 -35.70
C THR A 397 -12.48 -10.01 -35.84
N THR A 398 -13.02 -9.04 -35.11
CA THR A 398 -14.42 -8.67 -35.10
C THR A 398 -14.71 -7.65 -36.20
N THR A 399 -15.96 -7.19 -36.26
CA THR A 399 -16.41 -6.11 -37.15
C THR A 399 -16.94 -4.95 -36.33
N THR A 400 -16.30 -4.68 -35.20
CA THR A 400 -16.71 -3.70 -34.20
C THR A 400 -15.72 -2.54 -34.22
N ASP A 401 -16.14 -1.36 -33.77
CA ASP A 401 -15.38 -0.12 -33.95
C ASP A 401 -14.13 0.01 -33.05
N GLN A 402 -13.06 0.62 -33.57
CA GLN A 402 -11.87 1.08 -32.82
C GLN A 402 -11.55 2.56 -33.08
N PHE A 403 -11.59 3.42 -32.06
CA PHE A 403 -11.59 4.87 -32.24
C PHE A 403 -10.84 5.67 -31.14
N PHE A 404 -10.73 7.00 -31.36
CA PHE A 404 -9.90 7.96 -30.61
C PHE A 404 -8.51 7.43 -30.17
N PRO A 405 -7.60 7.16 -31.13
CA PRO A 405 -6.29 6.66 -30.77
C PRO A 405 -5.43 7.72 -30.06
N SER A 406 -4.70 7.29 -29.03
CA SER A 406 -3.67 8.06 -28.33
C SER A 406 -2.29 7.44 -28.53
N MET A 407 -1.21 8.24 -28.52
CA MET A 407 0.16 7.76 -28.75
C MET A 407 1.18 8.40 -27.81
N SER A 408 2.15 7.61 -27.37
CA SER A 408 3.38 8.08 -26.71
C SER A 408 4.59 7.34 -27.27
N VAL A 409 5.76 8.01 -27.21
CA VAL A 409 7.03 7.44 -27.66
C VAL A 409 8.09 7.61 -26.59
N GLY A 410 8.77 6.52 -26.25
CA GLY A 410 9.82 6.49 -25.26
C GLY A 410 11.17 6.96 -25.81
N ALA A 411 12.09 7.34 -24.91
CA ALA A 411 13.45 7.75 -25.29
C ALA A 411 14.23 6.65 -26.04
N SER A 412 13.88 5.38 -25.81
CA SER A 412 14.46 4.21 -26.49
C SER A 412 13.63 3.74 -27.69
N GLY A 413 12.69 4.54 -28.18
CA GLY A 413 11.97 4.28 -29.43
C GLY A 413 10.85 3.26 -29.31
N GLN A 414 10.45 2.89 -28.08
CA GLN A 414 9.20 2.18 -27.89
C GLN A 414 8.05 3.10 -28.28
N VAL A 415 7.08 2.57 -29.02
CA VAL A 415 5.88 3.29 -29.43
C VAL A 415 4.69 2.60 -28.77
N SER A 416 3.95 3.32 -27.96
CA SER A 416 2.67 2.87 -27.41
C SER A 416 1.53 3.55 -28.14
N ILE A 417 0.50 2.79 -28.48
CA ILE A 417 -0.75 3.30 -29.05
C ILE A 417 -1.90 2.69 -28.26
N ALA A 418 -2.83 3.52 -27.78
CA ALA A 418 -4.05 3.09 -27.10
C ALA A 418 -5.29 3.65 -27.81
N TRP A 419 -6.46 3.03 -27.62
CA TRP A 419 -7.72 3.40 -28.29
C TRP A 419 -8.95 2.81 -27.59
N TYR A 420 -10.13 3.37 -27.84
CA TYR A 420 -11.40 2.73 -27.50
C TYR A 420 -11.71 1.61 -28.47
N ASP A 421 -12.10 0.46 -27.93
CA ASP A 421 -12.32 -0.77 -28.67
C ASP A 421 -13.65 -1.41 -28.25
N ARG A 422 -14.43 -1.82 -29.25
CA ARG A 422 -15.73 -2.45 -29.03
C ARG A 422 -15.73 -3.97 -29.25
N ARG A 423 -14.55 -4.61 -29.39
CA ARG A 423 -14.43 -6.05 -29.70
C ARG A 423 -15.15 -6.98 -28.71
N ASN A 424 -15.33 -6.53 -27.47
CA ASN A 424 -16.00 -7.31 -26.43
C ASN A 424 -17.53 -7.21 -26.47
N ASP A 425 -18.08 -6.28 -27.25
CA ASP A 425 -19.52 -6.12 -27.51
C ASP A 425 -19.84 -6.41 -28.98
N ALA A 426 -19.47 -7.60 -29.44
CA ALA A 426 -19.61 -8.02 -30.83
C ALA A 426 -21.06 -8.08 -31.36
N THR A 427 -22.07 -7.99 -30.47
CA THR A 427 -23.48 -8.04 -30.88
C THR A 427 -24.05 -6.65 -31.09
N ASP A 428 -23.87 -5.75 -30.13
CA ASP A 428 -24.52 -4.44 -30.16
C ASP A 428 -23.57 -3.32 -30.62
N ASN A 429 -22.25 -3.49 -30.47
CA ASN A 429 -21.23 -2.51 -30.84
C ASN A 429 -21.50 -1.15 -30.17
N LEU A 430 -21.79 -1.16 -28.87
CA LEU A 430 -22.14 0.02 -28.06
C LEU A 430 -21.23 0.18 -26.84
N LEU A 431 -20.86 -0.91 -26.17
CA LEU A 431 -19.95 -0.85 -25.02
C LEU A 431 -18.52 -0.65 -25.47
N VAL A 432 -17.75 0.13 -24.72
CA VAL A 432 -16.35 0.45 -24.99
C VAL A 432 -15.43 -0.12 -23.93
N ASP A 433 -14.26 -0.54 -24.38
CA ASP A 433 -13.11 -0.86 -23.57
C ASP A 433 -11.92 -0.02 -24.04
N TYR A 434 -10.93 0.21 -23.17
CA TYR A 434 -9.69 0.85 -23.59
C TYR A 434 -8.62 -0.21 -23.84
N TYR A 435 -8.01 -0.23 -25.03
CA TYR A 435 -6.99 -1.19 -25.41
C TYR A 435 -5.69 -0.48 -25.77
N GLN A 436 -4.58 -1.20 -25.68
CA GLN A 436 -3.26 -0.72 -26.05
C GLN A 436 -2.48 -1.78 -26.84
N ARG A 437 -1.63 -1.34 -27.76
CA ARG A 437 -0.59 -2.17 -28.37
C ARG A 437 0.72 -1.40 -28.42
N MET A 438 1.83 -2.13 -28.27
CA MET A 438 3.16 -1.55 -28.25
C MET A 438 4.07 -2.12 -29.34
N SER A 439 4.97 -1.27 -29.82
CA SER A 439 6.12 -1.62 -30.65
C SER A 439 7.42 -1.30 -29.92
N PHE A 440 8.40 -2.20 -30.01
CA PHE A 440 9.68 -2.09 -29.33
C PHE A 440 10.86 -1.80 -30.28
N ASP A 441 10.59 -1.62 -31.58
CA ASP A 441 11.62 -1.43 -32.61
C ASP A 441 11.50 -0.08 -33.36
N GLY A 442 10.88 0.93 -32.73
CA GLY A 442 10.60 2.22 -33.37
C GLY A 442 9.36 2.19 -34.24
N GLY A 443 8.42 1.26 -34.04
CA GLY A 443 7.21 1.14 -34.86
C GLY A 443 7.43 0.48 -36.22
N VAL A 444 8.45 -0.37 -36.38
CA VAL A 444 8.62 -1.19 -37.60
C VAL A 444 7.67 -2.37 -37.55
N THR A 445 7.65 -3.05 -36.40
CA THR A 445 6.86 -4.25 -36.19
C THR A 445 5.98 -4.11 -34.96
N TRP A 446 4.82 -4.74 -35.03
CA TRP A 446 3.78 -4.74 -34.00
C TRP A 446 3.49 -6.18 -33.61
N ASN A 447 4.52 -6.92 -33.22
CA ASN A 447 4.42 -8.37 -33.01
C ASN A 447 3.73 -8.75 -31.69
N GLN A 448 3.51 -7.79 -30.79
CA GLN A 448 2.77 -8.01 -29.55
C GLN A 448 1.26 -7.89 -29.80
N PRO A 449 0.42 -8.68 -29.13
CA PRO A 449 -1.03 -8.53 -29.19
C PRO A 449 -1.47 -7.22 -28.51
N SER A 450 -2.69 -6.78 -28.82
CA SER A 450 -3.33 -5.73 -28.03
C SER A 450 -3.66 -6.25 -26.63
N VAL A 451 -3.50 -5.40 -25.63
CA VAL A 451 -3.82 -5.65 -24.21
C VAL A 451 -5.01 -4.78 -23.85
N ARG A 452 -5.96 -5.34 -23.09
CA ARG A 452 -7.10 -4.58 -22.55
C ARG A 452 -6.63 -3.84 -21.30
N LEU A 453 -6.76 -2.52 -21.30
CA LEU A 453 -6.44 -1.68 -20.16
C LEU A 453 -7.62 -1.58 -19.22
N SER A 454 -8.79 -1.17 -19.71
CA SER A 454 -9.97 -1.03 -18.86
C SER A 454 -10.42 -2.37 -18.27
N ASP A 455 -10.69 -2.39 -16.98
CA ASP A 455 -11.16 -3.58 -16.28
C ASP A 455 -12.62 -3.92 -16.64
N VAL A 456 -13.39 -2.93 -17.09
CA VAL A 456 -14.83 -3.04 -17.37
C VAL A 456 -15.17 -2.55 -18.79
N SER A 457 -16.13 -3.23 -19.42
CA SER A 457 -16.75 -2.74 -20.65
C SER A 457 -17.82 -1.76 -20.25
N SER A 458 -17.63 -0.51 -20.66
CA SER A 458 -18.40 0.62 -20.19
C SER A 458 -19.45 1.07 -21.21
N PRO A 459 -20.67 1.46 -20.79
CA PRO A 459 -21.59 2.14 -21.69
C PRO A 459 -21.08 3.55 -22.03
N ILE A 460 -21.79 4.24 -22.92
CA ILE A 460 -21.59 5.68 -23.14
C ILE A 460 -22.91 6.41 -22.89
N HIS A 461 -22.84 7.38 -21.99
CA HIS A 461 -23.86 8.36 -21.65
C HIS A 461 -23.62 9.64 -22.44
N LEU A 462 -24.64 10.05 -23.20
CA LEU A 462 -24.59 11.28 -23.98
C LEU A 462 -25.30 12.40 -23.22
N ASP A 463 -24.50 13.29 -22.63
CA ASP A 463 -24.98 14.43 -21.87
C ASP A 463 -25.56 15.53 -22.78
N ASN A 464 -26.89 15.66 -22.75
CA ASN A 464 -27.61 16.62 -23.58
C ASN A 464 -27.53 18.06 -23.07
N GLU A 465 -27.13 18.31 -21.82
CA GLU A 465 -26.90 19.67 -21.32
C GLU A 465 -25.59 20.25 -21.88
N LEU A 466 -24.60 19.38 -22.11
CA LEU A 466 -23.33 19.75 -22.70
C LEU A 466 -23.41 19.86 -24.22
N ALA A 467 -23.65 18.74 -24.92
CA ALA A 467 -23.75 18.72 -26.37
C ALA A 467 -24.42 17.41 -26.85
N THR A 468 -25.25 17.52 -27.88
CA THR A 468 -25.83 16.33 -28.51
C THR A 468 -24.70 15.45 -29.08
N CYS A 469 -24.74 14.15 -28.76
CA CYS A 469 -23.80 13.14 -29.28
C CYS A 469 -22.37 13.22 -28.71
N TYR A 470 -22.15 13.81 -27.53
CA TYR A 470 -20.80 14.09 -27.04
C TYR A 470 -20.28 13.05 -26.03
N HIS A 471 -19.04 12.60 -26.24
CA HIS A 471 -18.25 11.75 -25.33
C HIS A 471 -16.75 12.12 -25.47
N GLY A 472 -16.45 13.41 -25.65
CA GLY A 472 -15.11 13.92 -25.97
C GLY A 472 -14.68 13.73 -27.44
N ASP A 473 -13.51 14.29 -27.78
CA ASP A 473 -12.91 14.20 -29.12
C ASP A 473 -11.46 13.62 -29.12
N TYR A 474 -10.78 13.50 -27.97
CA TYR A 474 -9.41 12.98 -27.87
C TYR A 474 -9.04 12.48 -26.46
N ASP A 475 -8.01 11.65 -26.39
CA ASP A 475 -7.34 11.28 -25.14
C ASP A 475 -5.82 11.39 -25.28
N THR A 476 -5.10 11.42 -24.16
CA THR A 476 -3.63 11.47 -24.17
C THR A 476 -3.01 10.39 -23.31
N GLN A 477 -1.75 10.10 -23.60
CA GLN A 477 -0.94 9.22 -22.78
C GLN A 477 0.49 9.76 -22.70
N ILE A 478 1.16 9.44 -21.60
CA ILE A 478 2.57 9.76 -21.39
C ILE A 478 3.36 8.47 -21.20
N GLN A 479 4.68 8.60 -21.28
CA GLN A 479 5.59 7.48 -21.19
C GLN A 479 6.84 7.88 -20.41
N THR A 480 7.22 7.03 -19.46
CA THR A 480 8.52 7.10 -18.78
C THR A 480 9.49 6.09 -19.42
N GLU A 481 10.69 5.96 -18.86
CA GLU A 481 11.61 4.89 -19.26
C GLU A 481 11.08 3.48 -18.93
N SER A 482 10.19 3.34 -17.95
CA SER A 482 9.79 2.04 -17.41
C SER A 482 8.30 1.70 -17.52
N TYR A 483 7.42 2.68 -17.68
CA TYR A 483 5.97 2.46 -17.86
C TYR A 483 5.28 3.55 -18.71
N VAL A 484 4.22 3.16 -19.43
CA VAL A 484 3.24 4.03 -20.08
C VAL A 484 2.16 4.35 -19.05
N VAL A 485 1.64 5.57 -19.07
CA VAL A 485 0.40 5.94 -18.38
C VAL A 485 -0.60 6.34 -19.46
N ALA A 486 -1.62 5.50 -19.64
CA ALA A 486 -2.69 5.76 -20.58
C ALA A 486 -3.91 6.28 -19.80
N GLN A 487 -4.48 7.39 -20.25
CA GLN A 487 -5.68 8.00 -19.66
C GLN A 487 -6.84 7.91 -20.64
N TRP A 488 -8.03 7.67 -20.13
CA TRP A 488 -9.27 7.66 -20.90
C TRP A 488 -10.44 8.08 -20.01
N ALA A 489 -11.58 8.38 -20.63
CA ALA A 489 -12.83 8.58 -19.95
C ALA A 489 -13.75 7.37 -20.19
N ASP A 490 -14.45 6.90 -19.17
CA ASP A 490 -15.52 5.94 -19.37
C ASP A 490 -16.61 6.03 -18.32
N ASP A 491 -17.77 5.46 -18.65
CA ASP A 491 -19.02 5.74 -17.95
C ASP A 491 -19.45 4.56 -17.07
N ARG A 492 -18.48 3.89 -16.43
CA ARG A 492 -18.74 2.63 -15.70
C ARG A 492 -19.55 2.84 -14.43
N ASN A 493 -19.41 4.02 -13.83
CA ASN A 493 -20.02 4.36 -12.56
C ASN A 493 -21.45 4.84 -12.78
N ILE A 494 -22.32 4.63 -11.79
CA ILE A 494 -23.69 5.11 -11.83
C ILE A 494 -23.85 6.24 -10.82
N GLN A 495 -24.12 7.44 -11.31
CA GLN A 495 -24.41 8.65 -10.54
C GLN A 495 -25.80 9.16 -10.95
N ASP A 496 -26.61 9.63 -10.00
CA ASP A 496 -27.94 10.21 -10.27
C ASP A 496 -28.85 9.39 -11.23
N SER A 497 -28.73 8.05 -11.18
CA SER A 497 -29.47 7.07 -11.99
C SER A 497 -29.08 6.95 -13.47
N HIS A 498 -27.93 7.48 -13.89
CA HIS A 498 -27.36 7.25 -15.21
C HIS A 498 -25.86 6.90 -15.14
N PRO A 499 -25.28 6.32 -16.21
CA PRO A 499 -23.84 6.16 -16.31
C PRO A 499 -23.13 7.52 -16.27
N ASP A 500 -22.03 7.60 -15.53
CA ASP A 500 -21.32 8.83 -15.22
C ASP A 500 -19.91 8.81 -15.84
N PRO A 501 -19.62 9.70 -16.82
CA PRO A 501 -18.32 9.73 -17.49
C PRO A 501 -17.23 10.23 -16.53
N ASP A 502 -16.35 9.33 -16.11
CA ASP A 502 -15.23 9.55 -15.20
C ASP A 502 -13.89 9.33 -15.89
N VAL A 503 -12.82 9.92 -15.36
CA VAL A 503 -11.47 9.77 -15.90
C VAL A 503 -10.71 8.67 -15.16
N PHE A 504 -10.15 7.73 -15.91
CA PHE A 504 -9.34 6.64 -15.41
C PHE A 504 -7.98 6.61 -16.09
N ILE A 505 -7.01 6.01 -15.40
CA ILE A 505 -5.72 5.66 -15.97
C ILE A 505 -5.36 4.22 -15.61
N ASP A 506 -4.46 3.68 -16.43
CA ASP A 506 -3.70 2.50 -16.06
C ASP A 506 -2.23 2.62 -16.50
N ARG A 507 -1.38 1.88 -15.80
CA ARG A 507 0.06 1.89 -15.94
C ARG A 507 0.54 0.58 -16.54
N VAL A 508 1.11 0.66 -17.74
CA VAL A 508 1.64 -0.51 -18.44
C VAL A 508 3.16 -0.47 -18.46
N ALA A 509 3.81 -1.48 -17.89
CA ALA A 509 5.27 -1.58 -17.93
C ALA A 509 5.80 -1.73 -19.38
N ILE A 510 6.84 -0.96 -19.71
CA ILE A 510 7.48 -0.91 -21.04
C ILE A 510 8.71 -1.83 -21.14
N SER A 511 9.23 -2.35 -20.03
CA SER A 511 10.42 -3.23 -20.07
C SER A 511 10.05 -4.72 -20.05
N THR A 512 10.71 -5.51 -20.91
CA THR A 512 10.91 -6.93 -20.65
C THR A 512 11.99 -7.09 -19.59
N ASP A 513 11.72 -7.77 -18.49
CA ASP A 513 12.68 -7.94 -17.38
C ASP A 513 12.53 -9.32 -16.70
N PHE A 514 13.42 -9.69 -15.78
CA PHE A 514 13.35 -10.94 -15.03
C PHE A 514 13.46 -10.72 -13.52
N LEU A 515 12.96 -11.66 -12.73
CA LEU A 515 13.16 -11.70 -11.27
C LEU A 515 13.93 -12.96 -10.90
N VAL A 516 14.94 -12.83 -10.05
CA VAL A 516 15.61 -13.97 -9.41
C VAL A 516 15.05 -14.14 -8.00
N ASN A 517 14.53 -15.32 -7.69
CA ASN A 517 13.99 -15.65 -6.37
C ASN A 517 14.56 -16.98 -5.88
N ALA A 518 15.02 -17.01 -4.63
CA ALA A 518 15.50 -18.23 -4.00
C ALA A 518 14.48 -18.76 -2.98
N SER A 519 14.23 -20.06 -3.01
CA SER A 519 13.34 -20.75 -2.08
C SER A 519 13.98 -22.03 -1.52
N PRO A 520 14.02 -22.21 -0.19
CA PRO A 520 13.72 -21.19 0.83
C PRO A 520 14.79 -20.06 0.83
N ARG A 521 14.53 -18.90 1.43
CA ARG A 521 15.57 -17.84 1.56
C ARG A 521 16.58 -18.12 2.68
N GLN A 522 16.21 -18.95 3.64
CA GLN A 522 17.09 -19.36 4.73
C GLN A 522 17.06 -20.87 4.86
N MET A 523 18.22 -21.48 5.09
CA MET A 523 18.33 -22.92 5.27
C MET A 523 19.29 -23.25 6.41
N ASN A 524 18.83 -24.11 7.30
CA ASN A 524 19.66 -24.75 8.31
C ASN A 524 20.20 -26.06 7.75
N VAL A 525 21.48 -26.37 7.97
CA VAL A 525 22.10 -27.62 7.50
C VAL A 525 22.99 -28.21 8.60
N CYS A 526 22.81 -29.51 8.86
CA CYS A 526 23.77 -30.28 9.64
C CYS A 526 24.94 -30.72 8.76
N ALA A 527 26.11 -30.13 8.95
CA ALA A 527 27.32 -30.49 8.22
C ALA A 527 27.68 -31.96 8.51
N PRO A 528 28.12 -32.74 7.49
CA PRO A 528 28.59 -32.30 6.18
C PRO A 528 27.54 -32.41 5.06
N SER A 529 26.24 -32.39 5.38
CA SER A 529 25.19 -32.43 4.35
C SER A 529 25.24 -31.19 3.46
N ASP A 530 24.80 -31.30 2.22
CA ASP A 530 24.74 -30.17 1.30
C ASP A 530 23.50 -29.30 1.58
N GLY A 531 23.63 -27.98 1.38
CA GLY A 531 22.50 -27.06 1.31
C GLY A 531 21.96 -26.98 -0.12
N ILE A 532 20.64 -27.03 -0.29
CA ILE A 532 20.01 -27.05 -1.62
C ILE A 532 18.95 -25.95 -1.70
N PHE A 533 19.16 -24.97 -2.58
CA PHE A 533 18.23 -23.88 -2.84
C PHE A 533 17.62 -24.04 -4.24
N SER A 534 16.30 -23.87 -4.36
CA SER A 534 15.66 -23.66 -5.65
C SER A 534 15.76 -22.19 -6.02
N VAL A 535 16.29 -21.89 -7.19
CA VAL A 535 16.43 -20.51 -7.70
C VAL A 535 15.53 -20.39 -8.91
N GLU A 536 14.39 -19.74 -8.71
CA GLU A 536 13.43 -19.42 -9.76
C GLU A 536 13.85 -18.15 -10.47
N VAL A 537 13.77 -18.16 -11.79
CA VAL A 537 13.97 -16.98 -12.63
C VAL A 537 12.67 -16.75 -13.38
N LEU A 538 11.88 -15.79 -12.89
CA LEU A 538 10.59 -15.41 -13.45
C LEU A 538 10.79 -14.34 -14.54
N GLN A 539 9.82 -14.20 -15.43
CA GLN A 539 9.85 -13.20 -16.50
C GLN A 539 8.75 -12.15 -16.29
N PHE A 540 9.03 -10.93 -16.75
CA PHE A 540 8.08 -9.85 -16.96
C PHE A 540 7.97 -9.57 -18.47
N GLN A 541 6.75 -9.38 -18.95
CA GLN A 541 6.45 -8.95 -20.33
C GLN A 541 7.17 -9.78 -21.42
N GLY A 542 7.35 -11.09 -21.21
CA GLY A 542 7.92 -11.98 -22.22
C GLY A 542 9.45 -12.06 -22.25
N PHE A 543 10.15 -11.51 -21.25
CA PHE A 543 11.61 -11.63 -21.14
C PHE A 543 12.08 -13.08 -21.25
N SER A 544 12.95 -13.36 -22.21
CA SER A 544 13.40 -14.72 -22.54
C SER A 544 14.90 -14.81 -22.80
N ASP A 545 15.65 -13.76 -22.46
CA ASP A 545 17.10 -13.79 -22.57
C ASP A 545 17.69 -14.74 -21.52
N PRO A 546 18.73 -15.53 -21.86
CA PRO A 546 19.37 -16.42 -20.90
C PRO A 546 20.00 -15.65 -19.73
N VAL A 547 19.50 -15.91 -18.52
CA VAL A 547 19.99 -15.33 -17.26
C VAL A 547 21.08 -16.23 -16.69
N SER A 548 22.31 -15.75 -16.64
CA SER A 548 23.44 -16.43 -16.00
C SER A 548 23.42 -16.20 -14.50
N LEU A 549 23.50 -17.27 -13.71
CA LEU A 549 23.45 -17.21 -12.25
C LEU A 549 24.86 -17.29 -11.66
N THR A 550 25.16 -16.39 -10.73
CA THR A 550 26.39 -16.40 -9.94
C THR A 550 26.05 -16.22 -8.46
N ILE A 551 27.01 -16.52 -7.58
CA ILE A 551 26.86 -16.30 -6.14
C ILE A 551 28.11 -15.65 -5.59
N SER A 552 27.92 -14.69 -4.69
CA SER A 552 28.98 -14.00 -3.96
C SER A 552 28.74 -14.05 -2.45
N GLY A 553 29.75 -13.69 -1.66
CA GLY A 553 29.70 -13.80 -0.19
C GLY A 553 29.95 -15.20 0.38
N THR A 554 30.28 -16.19 -0.45
CA THR A 554 30.51 -17.57 0.01
C THR A 554 31.72 -17.65 0.96
N PRO A 555 31.59 -18.26 2.15
CA PRO A 555 32.69 -18.41 3.09
C PRO A 555 33.82 -19.29 2.52
N THR A 556 35.05 -19.06 2.99
CA THR A 556 36.21 -19.83 2.52
C THR A 556 36.02 -21.31 2.81
N GLY A 557 36.13 -22.16 1.79
CA GLY A 557 35.98 -23.61 1.89
C GLY A 557 34.62 -24.15 1.44
N LEU A 558 33.59 -23.30 1.29
CA LEU A 558 32.30 -23.70 0.73
C LEU A 558 32.40 -23.84 -0.79
N SER A 559 31.78 -24.88 -1.35
CA SER A 559 31.61 -25.03 -2.80
C SER A 559 30.19 -24.67 -3.21
N SER A 560 30.03 -23.99 -4.34
CA SER A 560 28.71 -23.62 -4.89
C SER A 560 28.61 -24.01 -6.36
N ILE A 561 27.46 -24.57 -6.75
CA ILE A 561 27.18 -24.93 -8.13
C ILE A 561 25.70 -24.68 -8.47
N PHE A 562 25.46 -24.04 -9.61
CA PHE A 562 24.13 -23.89 -10.21
C PHE A 562 23.93 -24.94 -11.29
N SER A 563 22.77 -25.59 -11.31
CA SER A 563 22.38 -26.58 -12.32
C SER A 563 20.92 -26.36 -12.76
N PRO A 564 20.69 -25.77 -13.95
CA PRO A 564 21.68 -25.19 -14.88
C PRO A 564 22.26 -23.85 -14.40
N ALA A 565 23.49 -23.51 -14.80
CA ALA A 565 24.13 -22.22 -14.47
C ALA A 565 23.55 -21.02 -15.25
N THR A 566 22.73 -21.29 -16.28
CA THR A 566 22.02 -20.29 -17.05
C THR A 566 20.57 -20.76 -17.21
N VAL A 567 19.62 -19.88 -16.94
CA VAL A 567 18.18 -20.15 -17.00
C VAL A 567 17.57 -19.24 -18.06
N VAL A 568 16.78 -19.81 -18.98
CA VAL A 568 15.92 -19.02 -19.87
C VAL A 568 14.59 -18.81 -19.16
N PRO A 569 14.19 -17.57 -18.83
CA PRO A 569 12.95 -17.31 -18.12
C PRO A 569 11.70 -17.63 -18.98
N PRO A 570 10.62 -18.13 -18.37
CA PRO A 570 10.51 -18.53 -16.99
C PRO A 570 11.17 -19.90 -16.79
N GLY A 571 11.96 -20.05 -15.72
CA GLY A 571 12.64 -21.31 -15.45
C GLY A 571 13.23 -21.36 -14.05
N SER A 572 13.98 -22.41 -13.76
CA SER A 572 14.64 -22.55 -12.46
C SER A 572 16.00 -23.21 -12.58
N SER A 573 16.82 -22.99 -11.56
CA SER A 573 18.10 -23.65 -11.32
C SER A 573 18.13 -24.20 -9.89
N THR A 574 18.80 -25.33 -9.70
CA THR A 574 19.17 -25.78 -8.36
C THR A 574 20.55 -25.24 -8.00
N LEU A 575 20.64 -24.50 -6.90
CA LEU A 575 21.92 -24.13 -6.27
C LEU A 575 22.26 -25.17 -5.20
N THR A 576 23.39 -25.87 -5.37
CA THR A 576 23.93 -26.79 -4.36
C THR A 576 25.15 -26.15 -3.68
N LEU A 577 25.06 -26.01 -2.36
CA LEU A 577 26.14 -25.55 -1.50
C LEU A 577 26.75 -26.76 -0.78
N GLY A 578 27.88 -27.24 -1.28
CA GLY A 578 28.54 -28.45 -0.78
C GLY A 578 29.85 -28.17 -0.04
N ASN A 579 30.49 -29.24 0.45
CA ASN A 579 31.69 -29.17 1.29
C ASN A 579 31.46 -28.37 2.60
N THR A 580 30.24 -28.43 3.13
CA THR A 580 29.83 -27.71 4.35
C THR A 580 30.65 -28.11 5.57
N GLY A 581 31.17 -29.34 5.63
CA GLY A 581 32.07 -29.80 6.70
C GLY A 581 33.45 -29.10 6.74
N GLY A 582 33.82 -28.36 5.70
CA GLY A 582 35.04 -27.54 5.66
C GLY A 582 34.83 -26.10 6.11
N VAL A 583 33.61 -25.72 6.50
CA VAL A 583 33.20 -24.35 6.85
C VAL A 583 32.84 -24.30 8.33
N ALA A 584 33.15 -23.20 9.01
CA ALA A 584 32.79 -23.02 10.41
C ALA A 584 31.26 -22.97 10.61
N ALA A 585 30.78 -23.56 11.70
CA ALA A 585 29.38 -23.41 12.13
C ALA A 585 29.01 -21.93 12.33
N GLY A 586 27.76 -21.60 12.05
CA GLY A 586 27.25 -20.22 12.09
C GLY A 586 26.43 -19.84 10.86
N SER A 587 25.92 -18.62 10.87
CA SER A 587 25.13 -18.03 9.78
C SER A 587 26.03 -17.42 8.73
N HIS A 588 25.78 -17.76 7.46
CA HIS A 588 26.52 -17.24 6.31
C HIS A 588 25.53 -16.64 5.30
N ASP A 589 25.55 -15.32 5.15
CA ASP A 589 24.74 -14.59 4.18
C ASP A 589 25.46 -14.53 2.82
N MET A 590 24.73 -14.84 1.75
CA MET A 590 25.25 -14.85 0.39
C MET A 590 24.25 -14.18 -0.55
N THR A 591 24.76 -13.65 -1.66
CA THR A 591 23.94 -13.00 -2.70
C THR A 591 24.03 -13.80 -3.98
N ILE A 592 22.87 -14.25 -4.48
CA ILE A 592 22.71 -14.82 -5.80
C ILE A 592 22.42 -13.68 -6.77
N THR A 593 23.19 -13.61 -7.85
CA THR A 593 23.03 -12.60 -8.90
C THR A 593 22.67 -13.29 -10.21
N GLY A 594 21.53 -12.92 -10.79
CA GLY A 594 21.20 -13.24 -12.17
C GLY A 594 21.62 -12.12 -13.11
N THR A 595 22.23 -12.46 -14.24
CA THR A 595 22.72 -11.49 -15.23
C THR A 595 22.27 -11.89 -16.62
N ALA A 596 21.61 -10.97 -17.33
CA ALA A 596 21.31 -11.07 -18.74
C ALA A 596 21.72 -9.77 -19.44
N GLY A 597 22.76 -9.84 -20.29
CA GLY A 597 23.34 -8.65 -20.91
C GLY A 597 23.90 -7.67 -19.88
N LEU A 598 23.31 -6.47 -19.79
CA LEU A 598 23.65 -5.42 -18.82
C LEU A 598 22.69 -5.37 -17.61
N VAL A 599 21.62 -6.16 -17.63
CA VAL A 599 20.61 -6.20 -16.57
C VAL A 599 21.00 -7.25 -15.52
N THR A 600 20.99 -6.84 -14.25
CA THR A 600 21.33 -7.69 -13.11
C THR A 600 20.29 -7.57 -12.02
N HIS A 601 19.86 -8.71 -11.48
CA HIS A 601 18.96 -8.78 -10.34
C HIS A 601 19.51 -9.73 -9.28
N ASP A 602 19.39 -9.31 -8.02
CA ASP A 602 19.97 -10.01 -6.89
C ASP A 602 18.89 -10.57 -5.96
N THR A 603 19.20 -11.71 -5.34
CA THR A 603 18.42 -12.24 -4.22
C THR A 603 19.36 -12.77 -3.13
N GLY A 604 19.05 -12.44 -1.88
CA GLY A 604 19.83 -12.87 -0.73
C GLY A 604 19.38 -14.24 -0.23
N ILE A 605 20.35 -15.07 0.17
CA ILE A 605 20.10 -16.31 0.90
C ILE A 605 20.98 -16.38 2.16
N THR A 606 20.50 -17.10 3.17
CA THR A 606 21.25 -17.40 4.39
C THR A 606 21.40 -18.90 4.57
N LEU A 607 22.64 -19.37 4.75
CA LEU A 607 22.94 -20.75 5.12
C LEU A 607 23.45 -20.78 6.56
N THR A 608 22.70 -21.39 7.47
CA THR A 608 23.14 -21.63 8.85
C THR A 608 23.68 -23.04 8.98
N LEU A 609 24.98 -23.15 9.24
CA LEU A 609 25.66 -24.43 9.41
C LEU A 609 25.75 -24.82 10.88
N PHE A 610 25.41 -26.08 11.15
CA PHE A 610 25.59 -26.75 12.44
C PHE A 610 26.62 -27.86 12.27
N ASP A 611 27.57 -27.96 13.21
CA ASP A 611 28.66 -28.96 13.21
C ASP A 611 28.34 -30.21 14.05
N GLY A 612 27.16 -30.25 14.69
CA GLY A 612 26.68 -31.37 15.48
C GLY A 612 25.42 -31.03 16.27
N VAL A 613 24.94 -32.02 17.03
CA VAL A 613 23.87 -31.82 18.01
C VAL A 613 24.33 -30.84 19.11
N PRO A 614 23.44 -30.03 19.71
CA PRO A 614 23.82 -29.10 20.75
C PRO A 614 24.35 -29.80 22.00
N GLY A 615 25.13 -29.06 22.79
CA GLY A 615 25.53 -29.50 24.13
C GLY A 615 24.36 -29.60 25.12
N SER A 616 24.66 -30.06 26.33
CA SER A 616 23.67 -30.11 27.41
C SER A 616 23.49 -28.71 28.04
N PRO A 617 22.26 -28.18 28.17
CA PRO A 617 22.03 -26.93 28.88
C PRO A 617 22.33 -27.05 30.38
N THR A 618 22.72 -25.94 31.01
CA THR A 618 22.84 -25.86 32.48
C THR A 618 21.61 -25.17 33.05
N PRO A 619 20.77 -25.86 33.84
CA PRO A 619 19.64 -25.28 34.56
C PRO A 619 20.06 -24.14 35.50
N SER A 620 19.19 -23.16 35.74
CA SER A 620 19.42 -22.06 36.69
C SER A 620 18.26 -21.82 37.65
N ALA A 621 17.00 -21.89 37.20
CA ALA A 621 15.82 -21.71 38.05
C ALA A 621 14.67 -22.65 37.64
N PRO A 622 13.87 -23.17 38.58
CA PRO A 622 14.09 -23.17 40.03
C PRO A 622 15.38 -23.90 40.42
N ALA A 623 16.08 -23.44 41.47
CA ALA A 623 17.35 -24.03 41.89
C ALA A 623 17.19 -25.51 42.32
N ASN A 624 18.21 -26.34 42.10
CA ASN A 624 18.14 -27.75 42.49
C ASN A 624 17.95 -27.91 44.00
N GLY A 625 16.89 -28.61 44.39
CA GLY A 625 16.45 -28.80 45.77
C GLY A 625 15.73 -27.59 46.38
N ALA A 626 15.33 -26.59 45.58
CA ALA A 626 14.57 -25.46 46.07
C ALA A 626 13.26 -25.92 46.71
N VAL A 627 12.91 -25.28 47.83
CA VAL A 627 11.62 -25.43 48.51
C VAL A 627 10.89 -24.09 48.44
N GLU A 628 9.61 -24.10 48.78
CA GLU A 628 8.75 -22.91 48.75
C GLU A 628 8.64 -22.26 47.36
N VAL A 629 8.72 -23.06 46.29
CA VAL A 629 8.64 -22.57 44.91
C VAL A 629 7.19 -22.29 44.53
N LEU A 630 6.93 -21.20 43.79
CA LEU A 630 5.59 -20.89 43.28
C LEU A 630 5.08 -21.98 42.33
N VAL A 631 3.77 -22.22 42.33
CA VAL A 631 3.15 -23.24 41.47
C VAL A 631 3.12 -22.83 39.99
N ASP A 632 3.34 -21.55 39.68
CA ASP A 632 3.44 -20.94 38.36
C ASP A 632 4.87 -20.46 38.05
N THR A 633 5.86 -21.05 38.72
CA THR A 633 7.26 -20.67 38.56
C THR A 633 7.73 -20.73 37.09
N THR A 634 8.62 -19.81 36.74
CA THR A 634 9.30 -19.81 35.44
C THR A 634 10.61 -20.60 35.54
N PHE A 635 10.85 -21.41 34.52
CA PHE A 635 12.06 -22.22 34.38
C PHE A 635 13.09 -21.47 33.54
N GLU A 636 14.34 -21.55 33.95
CA GLU A 636 15.45 -20.86 33.30
C GLU A 636 16.67 -21.76 33.18
N TRP A 637 17.41 -21.60 32.09
CA TRP A 637 18.68 -22.31 31.86
C TRP A 637 19.65 -21.44 31.05
N SER A 638 20.90 -21.90 30.93
CA SER A 638 21.91 -21.25 30.09
C SER A 638 21.72 -21.55 28.61
N ALA A 639 21.97 -20.54 27.77
CA ALA A 639 22.02 -20.72 26.32
C ALA A 639 23.13 -21.71 25.93
N VAL A 640 22.78 -22.66 25.06
CA VAL A 640 23.70 -23.63 24.47
C VAL A 640 24.07 -23.18 23.06
N PRO A 641 25.37 -23.07 22.71
CA PRO A 641 25.78 -22.82 21.33
C PRO A 641 25.19 -23.85 20.37
N ASN A 642 24.81 -23.42 19.17
CA ASN A 642 24.19 -24.26 18.13
C ASN A 642 22.78 -24.78 18.46
N ALA A 643 22.15 -24.40 19.58
CA ALA A 643 20.75 -24.73 19.85
C ALA A 643 19.80 -23.76 19.13
N THR A 644 18.74 -24.29 18.51
CA THR A 644 17.64 -23.50 17.94
C THR A 644 16.41 -23.51 18.82
N THR A 645 16.20 -24.61 19.55
CA THR A 645 15.06 -24.81 20.44
C THR A 645 15.51 -25.57 21.69
N TYR A 646 14.70 -25.47 22.74
CA TYR A 646 14.84 -26.22 23.96
C TYR A 646 13.51 -26.89 24.30
N THR A 647 13.57 -28.12 24.78
CA THR A 647 12.43 -28.85 25.32
C THR A 647 12.60 -29.00 26.82
N LEU A 648 11.74 -28.32 27.58
CA LEU A 648 11.59 -28.46 29.01
C LEU A 648 10.61 -29.61 29.31
N GLU A 649 11.03 -30.55 30.15
CA GLU A 649 10.17 -31.60 30.69
C GLU A 649 10.07 -31.41 32.21
N VAL A 650 8.85 -31.44 32.76
CA VAL A 650 8.58 -31.45 34.20
C VAL A 650 7.79 -32.70 34.54
N ALA A 651 8.19 -33.42 35.58
CA ALA A 651 7.65 -34.72 35.97
C ALA A 651 7.47 -34.83 37.49
N ARG A 652 6.60 -35.75 37.94
CA ARG A 652 6.47 -36.11 39.36
C ARG A 652 7.53 -37.10 39.84
N ASP A 653 8.31 -37.69 38.92
CA ASP A 653 9.35 -38.65 39.24
C ASP A 653 10.67 -38.39 38.47
N ALA A 654 11.79 -38.77 39.08
CA ALA A 654 13.13 -38.53 38.53
C ALA A 654 13.46 -39.32 37.25
N ALA A 655 12.69 -40.36 36.93
CA ALA A 655 12.84 -41.14 35.71
C ALA A 655 12.01 -40.59 34.54
N PHE A 656 11.22 -39.52 34.77
CA PHE A 656 10.36 -38.87 33.78
C PHE A 656 9.34 -39.85 33.17
N THR A 657 8.73 -40.69 34.02
CA THR A 657 7.66 -41.62 33.62
C THR A 657 6.26 -41.07 33.84
N ASP A 658 6.11 -40.13 34.77
CA ASP A 658 4.91 -39.35 35.08
C ASP A 658 5.16 -37.88 34.74
N LEU A 659 5.07 -37.56 33.45
CA LEU A 659 5.23 -36.21 32.92
C LEU A 659 4.01 -35.35 33.28
N VAL A 660 4.29 -34.18 33.84
CA VAL A 660 3.29 -33.15 34.17
C VAL A 660 3.15 -32.20 33.00
N ASP A 661 4.27 -31.77 32.42
CA ASP A 661 4.28 -30.90 31.25
C ASP A 661 5.51 -31.14 30.37
N THR A 662 5.39 -30.76 29.10
CA THR A 662 6.47 -30.75 28.11
C THR A 662 6.33 -29.51 27.23
N VAL A 663 7.25 -28.57 27.39
CA VAL A 663 7.20 -27.26 26.73
C VAL A 663 8.39 -27.12 25.79
N THR A 664 8.14 -26.77 24.53
CA THR A 664 9.20 -26.44 23.56
C THR A 664 9.25 -24.93 23.34
N THR A 665 10.43 -24.34 23.46
CA THR A 665 10.64 -22.89 23.36
C THR A 665 11.93 -22.55 22.60
N GLY A 666 11.96 -21.39 21.94
CA GLY A 666 13.19 -20.80 21.38
C GLY A 666 13.97 -19.95 22.38
N SER A 667 13.40 -19.70 23.57
CA SER A 667 14.01 -18.92 24.65
C SER A 667 14.81 -19.80 25.60
N THR A 668 15.62 -19.17 26.46
CA THR A 668 16.26 -19.81 27.62
C THR A 668 15.37 -19.82 28.87
N THR A 669 14.10 -19.45 28.71
CA THR A 669 13.08 -19.44 29.74
C THR A 669 11.79 -20.07 29.23
N ALA A 670 11.05 -20.72 30.13
CA ALA A 670 9.71 -21.25 29.84
C ALA A 670 8.83 -21.26 31.10
N SER A 671 7.56 -20.94 30.92
CA SER A 671 6.50 -21.17 31.89
C SER A 671 5.70 -22.41 31.48
N LEU A 672 5.03 -23.04 32.45
CA LEU A 672 4.23 -24.24 32.18
C LEU A 672 2.86 -23.87 31.61
N THR A 673 2.28 -24.81 30.88
CA THR A 673 0.92 -24.74 30.34
C THR A 673 -0.12 -25.27 31.33
N VAL A 674 0.34 -25.91 32.41
CA VAL A 674 -0.49 -26.46 33.48
C VAL A 674 -0.02 -25.93 34.83
N ALA A 675 -0.97 -25.71 35.75
CA ALA A 675 -0.65 -25.37 37.13
C ALA A 675 -0.05 -26.56 37.87
N LEU A 676 0.96 -26.31 38.70
CA LEU A 676 1.53 -27.32 39.58
C LEU A 676 0.69 -27.49 40.84
N ASP A 677 0.68 -28.70 41.39
CA ASP A 677 0.07 -28.99 42.68
C ASP A 677 0.91 -28.34 43.80
N PRO A 678 0.30 -27.74 44.84
CA PRO A 678 1.03 -27.19 45.98
C PRO A 678 1.65 -28.31 46.83
N ILE A 679 2.67 -27.98 47.61
CA ILE A 679 3.36 -28.90 48.55
C ILE A 679 3.80 -30.20 47.85
N THR A 680 4.20 -30.11 46.59
CA THR A 680 4.51 -31.26 45.73
C THR A 680 5.92 -31.14 45.18
N GLN A 681 6.67 -32.25 45.23
CA GLN A 681 8.00 -32.32 44.65
C GLN A 681 7.92 -32.67 43.17
N TYR A 682 8.62 -31.90 42.34
CA TYR A 682 8.76 -32.10 40.91
C TYR A 682 10.21 -32.25 40.50
N TYR A 683 10.43 -32.92 39.36
CA TYR A 683 11.70 -33.10 38.71
C TYR A 683 11.64 -32.46 37.33
N TRP A 684 12.70 -31.79 36.92
CA TRP A 684 12.74 -31.15 35.62
C TRP A 684 14.10 -31.28 34.96
N ARG A 685 14.08 -31.27 33.64
CA ARG A 685 15.26 -31.26 32.79
C ARG A 685 14.96 -30.51 31.50
N VAL A 686 16.01 -30.04 30.84
CA VAL A 686 15.91 -29.35 29.56
C VAL A 686 16.86 -29.98 28.54
N THR A 687 16.39 -30.17 27.32
CA THR A 687 17.18 -30.68 26.20
C THR A 687 17.28 -29.61 25.13
N ALA A 688 18.50 -29.28 24.69
CA ALA A 688 18.71 -28.39 23.55
C ALA A 688 18.66 -29.18 22.24
N GLU A 689 18.05 -28.60 21.21
CA GLU A 689 17.87 -29.25 19.91
C GLU A 689 18.23 -28.31 18.76
N ASN A 690 18.66 -28.90 17.65
CA ASN A 690 18.85 -28.23 16.37
C ASN A 690 18.57 -29.20 15.22
N ILE A 691 18.86 -28.79 13.98
CA ILE A 691 18.63 -29.64 12.80
C ILE A 691 19.49 -30.91 12.76
N CYS A 692 20.61 -30.97 13.48
CA CYS A 692 21.37 -32.21 13.66
C CYS A 692 20.69 -33.21 14.59
N GLY A 693 19.70 -32.75 15.37
CA GLY A 693 18.92 -33.55 16.32
C GLY A 693 18.99 -33.00 17.75
N ALA A 694 18.37 -33.75 18.66
CA ALA A 694 18.39 -33.46 20.08
C ALA A 694 19.75 -33.78 20.70
N GLY A 695 20.24 -32.86 21.53
CA GLY A 695 21.43 -33.04 22.35
C GLY A 695 21.18 -33.99 23.53
N SER A 696 22.14 -34.02 24.47
CA SER A 696 21.92 -34.71 25.75
C SER A 696 21.10 -33.83 26.70
N PRO A 697 20.12 -34.39 27.44
CA PRO A 697 19.38 -33.62 28.45
C PRO A 697 20.31 -33.01 29.50
N SER A 698 19.85 -31.95 30.16
CA SER A 698 20.49 -31.37 31.33
C SER A 698 20.60 -32.37 32.49
N ALA A 699 21.37 -32.01 33.52
CA ALA A 699 21.21 -32.65 34.82
C ALA A 699 19.75 -32.52 35.28
N VAL A 700 19.21 -33.58 35.90
CA VAL A 700 17.87 -33.56 36.49
C VAL A 700 17.91 -32.73 37.76
N TRP A 701 17.11 -31.68 37.82
CA TRP A 701 16.94 -30.86 39.02
C TRP A 701 15.58 -31.14 39.64
N ALA A 702 15.47 -31.00 40.96
CA ALA A 702 14.21 -31.16 41.67
C ALA A 702 13.86 -29.88 42.42
N PHE A 703 12.57 -29.64 42.66
CA PHE A 703 12.09 -28.58 43.54
C PHE A 703 10.77 -28.99 44.19
N THR A 704 10.40 -28.31 45.27
CA THR A 704 9.13 -28.52 45.97
C THR A 704 8.32 -27.23 45.96
N THR A 705 7.09 -27.31 45.46
CA THR A 705 6.17 -26.17 45.47
C THR A 705 5.75 -25.80 46.89
N ARG A 706 5.47 -24.52 47.14
CA ARG A 706 4.97 -24.04 48.42
C ARG A 706 3.52 -24.45 48.67
N ALA A 707 3.07 -24.26 49.91
CA ALA A 707 1.65 -24.13 50.20
C ALA A 707 1.13 -22.80 49.64
N ILE A 708 -0.07 -22.81 49.08
CA ILE A 708 -0.74 -21.57 48.65
C ILE A 708 -1.49 -21.00 49.85
N PRO A 709 -1.26 -19.74 50.24
CA PRO A 709 -2.02 -19.11 51.30
C PRO A 709 -3.50 -18.97 50.90
N PRO A 710 -4.44 -18.93 51.86
CA PRO A 710 -5.86 -18.84 51.56
C PRO A 710 -6.28 -17.49 50.94
N ILE A 711 -5.43 -16.46 51.07
CA ILE A 711 -5.75 -15.07 50.73
C ILE A 711 -4.84 -14.57 49.61
N LEU A 712 -5.44 -13.96 48.58
CA LEU A 712 -4.75 -13.06 47.67
C LEU A 712 -5.11 -11.61 48.02
N LEU A 713 -4.09 -10.81 48.24
CA LEU A 713 -4.18 -9.37 48.41
C LEU A 713 -3.84 -8.72 47.06
N VAL A 714 -4.85 -8.18 46.38
CA VAL A 714 -4.67 -7.42 45.14
C VAL A 714 -4.48 -5.97 45.52
N ASP A 715 -3.24 -5.51 45.33
CA ASP A 715 -2.88 -4.11 45.43
C ASP A 715 -3.08 -3.44 44.08
N ASP A 716 -4.11 -2.61 44.05
CA ASP A 716 -4.51 -1.79 42.92
C ASP A 716 -4.41 -0.31 43.27
N ASP A 717 -3.54 0.05 44.23
CA ASP A 717 -3.25 1.44 44.52
C ASP A 717 -2.24 2.04 43.51
N ASP A 718 -2.27 3.36 43.36
CA ASP A 718 -1.34 4.08 42.49
C ASP A 718 0.06 4.30 43.13
N ASN A 719 0.30 3.68 44.30
CA ASN A 719 1.42 3.87 45.20
C ASN A 719 1.63 5.34 45.65
N ASN A 720 0.60 6.20 45.59
CA ASN A 720 0.69 7.64 45.85
C ASN A 720 -0.55 8.23 46.58
N PRO A 721 -0.81 7.82 47.85
CA PRO A 721 0.12 7.11 48.72
C PRO A 721 -0.05 5.59 48.68
N ASP A 722 1.07 4.86 48.72
CA ASP A 722 1.09 3.41 48.93
C ASP A 722 0.45 3.07 50.28
N VAL A 723 -0.69 2.39 50.21
CA VAL A 723 -1.49 1.93 51.34
C VAL A 723 -1.39 0.42 51.56
N ARG A 724 -0.62 -0.32 50.76
CA ARG A 724 -0.38 -1.76 50.93
C ARG A 724 0.00 -2.14 52.35
N ALA A 725 0.88 -1.34 52.94
CA ALA A 725 1.39 -1.58 54.30
C ALA A 725 0.28 -1.61 55.36
N ILE A 726 -0.84 -0.93 55.12
CA ILE A 726 -2.00 -0.87 56.02
C ILE A 726 -2.74 -2.21 56.03
N TYR A 727 -2.95 -2.82 54.86
CA TYR A 727 -3.59 -4.13 54.72
C TYR A 727 -2.69 -5.25 55.21
N THR A 728 -1.42 -5.26 54.81
CA THR A 728 -0.47 -6.30 55.23
C THR A 728 -0.30 -6.29 56.74
N ALA A 729 -0.23 -5.12 57.38
CA ALA A 729 -0.16 -5.02 58.84
C ALA A 729 -1.41 -5.57 59.54
N THR A 730 -2.61 -5.36 58.98
CA THR A 730 -3.85 -5.94 59.51
C THR A 730 -3.86 -7.46 59.38
N LEU A 731 -3.50 -8.00 58.21
CA LEU A 731 -3.44 -9.46 58.01
C LEU A 731 -2.37 -10.13 58.88
N ASP A 732 -1.19 -9.50 59.01
CA ASP A 732 -0.10 -9.96 59.88
C ASP A 732 -0.53 -9.97 61.36
N ALA A 733 -1.24 -8.92 61.81
CA ALA A 733 -1.75 -8.83 63.18
C ALA A 733 -2.78 -9.95 63.50
N MET A 734 -3.52 -10.40 62.49
CA MET A 734 -4.46 -11.51 62.55
C MET A 734 -3.78 -12.88 62.38
N GLY A 735 -2.50 -12.93 62.02
CA GLY A 735 -1.76 -14.16 61.76
C GLY A 735 -2.20 -14.89 60.49
N LEU A 736 -2.77 -14.16 59.53
CA LEU A 736 -3.27 -14.72 58.27
C LEU A 736 -2.15 -14.73 57.22
N ALA A 737 -1.97 -15.86 56.54
CA ALA A 737 -1.05 -15.96 55.41
C ALA A 737 -1.72 -15.46 54.13
N TYR A 738 -1.00 -14.69 53.32
CA TYR A 738 -1.47 -14.11 52.07
C TYR A 738 -0.37 -14.07 51.02
N ASP A 739 -0.79 -13.99 49.76
CA ASP A 739 0.04 -13.54 48.65
C ASP A 739 -0.36 -12.13 48.22
N ILE A 740 0.53 -11.43 47.53
CA ILE A 740 0.28 -10.08 47.00
C ILE A 740 0.33 -10.14 45.48
N TRP A 741 -0.71 -9.63 44.82
CA TRP A 741 -0.72 -9.31 43.41
C TRP A 741 -0.72 -7.79 43.27
N ASP A 742 0.32 -7.23 42.67
CA ASP A 742 0.49 -5.80 42.49
C ASP A 742 0.17 -5.45 41.03
N THR A 743 -0.89 -4.66 40.81
CA THR A 743 -1.30 -4.25 39.46
C THR A 743 -0.39 -3.16 38.90
N ALA A 744 0.42 -2.52 39.75
CA ALA A 744 1.34 -1.44 39.42
C ALA A 744 0.66 -0.26 38.69
N ASN A 745 -0.54 0.13 39.12
CA ASN A 745 -1.34 1.19 38.50
C ASN A 745 -1.61 0.89 37.01
N SER A 746 -2.07 -0.33 36.75
CA SER A 746 -2.41 -0.79 35.40
C SER A 746 -3.47 -1.88 35.45
N ASP A 747 -4.19 -2.10 34.35
CA ASP A 747 -5.16 -3.21 34.24
C ASP A 747 -4.47 -4.61 34.10
N ASN A 748 -3.25 -4.79 34.64
CA ASN A 748 -2.58 -6.08 34.75
C ASN A 748 -3.15 -6.90 35.92
N GLU A 749 -4.42 -7.24 35.79
CA GLU A 749 -5.23 -7.86 36.82
C GLU A 749 -5.10 -9.40 36.82
N PRO A 750 -5.27 -10.06 37.97
CA PRO A 750 -5.18 -11.51 38.04
C PRO A 750 -6.29 -12.19 37.22
N SER A 751 -5.90 -13.10 36.32
CA SER A 751 -6.85 -13.93 35.56
C SER A 751 -7.62 -14.91 36.46
N SER A 752 -8.73 -15.45 35.98
CA SER A 752 -9.50 -16.46 36.72
C SER A 752 -8.69 -17.69 37.11
N VAL A 753 -7.69 -18.06 36.31
CA VAL A 753 -6.75 -19.15 36.62
C VAL A 753 -5.85 -18.78 37.80
N GLN A 754 -5.33 -17.56 37.84
CA GLN A 754 -4.50 -17.05 38.93
C GLN A 754 -5.29 -16.84 40.22
N LEU A 755 -6.56 -16.46 40.13
CA LEU A 755 -7.46 -16.36 41.27
C LEU A 755 -7.88 -17.72 41.84
N SER A 756 -8.01 -18.74 40.97
CA SER A 756 -8.58 -20.05 41.33
C SER A 756 -8.00 -20.74 42.59
N PRO A 757 -6.70 -20.62 42.93
CA PRO A 757 -6.14 -21.26 44.11
C PRO A 757 -6.53 -20.59 45.42
N TYR A 758 -6.92 -19.31 45.37
CA TYR A 758 -7.24 -18.51 46.55
C TYR A 758 -8.73 -18.63 46.87
N ARG A 759 -9.03 -18.72 48.17
CA ARG A 759 -10.40 -18.76 48.68
C ARG A 759 -10.93 -17.36 48.95
N THR A 760 -10.05 -16.47 49.39
CA THR A 760 -10.37 -15.08 49.70
C THR A 760 -9.52 -14.15 48.85
N VAL A 761 -10.16 -13.12 48.30
CA VAL A 761 -9.50 -12.01 47.60
C VAL A 761 -9.85 -10.73 48.34
N ILE A 762 -8.83 -9.97 48.71
CA ILE A 762 -8.97 -8.58 49.16
C ILE A 762 -8.42 -7.71 48.05
N TRP A 763 -9.24 -6.81 47.53
CA TRP A 763 -8.87 -5.85 46.50
C TRP A 763 -8.98 -4.45 47.08
N PHE A 764 -7.94 -3.65 46.96
CA PHE A 764 -7.97 -2.26 47.42
C PHE A 764 -7.35 -1.33 46.40
N THR A 765 -7.90 -0.12 46.34
CA THR A 765 -7.61 0.89 45.31
C THR A 765 -6.96 2.16 45.87
N GLY A 766 -6.92 2.32 47.19
CA GLY A 766 -6.41 3.55 47.82
C GLY A 766 -7.21 4.80 47.42
N ASP A 767 -6.51 5.83 46.96
CA ASP A 767 -7.08 7.05 46.39
C ASP A 767 -7.00 7.12 44.87
N GLU A 768 -6.81 5.98 44.20
CA GLU A 768 -6.75 5.93 42.74
C GLU A 768 -8.05 6.42 42.09
N PHE A 769 -7.92 7.28 41.08
CA PHE A 769 -9.00 7.76 40.22
C PHE A 769 -8.50 7.94 38.78
N GLY A 770 -9.36 7.78 37.77
CA GLY A 770 -9.02 8.10 36.36
C GLY A 770 -9.01 6.93 35.38
N GLY A 771 -9.72 5.83 35.68
CA GLY A 771 -10.04 4.75 34.76
C GLY A 771 -9.50 3.38 35.19
N SER A 772 -8.49 3.35 36.06
CA SER A 772 -7.88 2.12 36.58
C SER A 772 -8.32 1.74 38.00
N ALA A 773 -9.09 2.60 38.70
CA ALA A 773 -9.59 2.30 40.05
C ALA A 773 -10.47 1.06 40.08
N GLY A 774 -9.95 -0.02 40.68
CA GLY A 774 -10.64 -1.28 40.93
C GLY A 774 -10.65 -2.23 39.72
N PRO A 775 -11.36 -3.36 39.83
CA PRO A 775 -11.40 -4.38 38.77
C PRO A 775 -12.01 -3.89 37.45
N GLY A 776 -11.22 -3.86 36.38
CA GLY A 776 -11.60 -3.51 35.01
C GLY A 776 -12.52 -4.56 34.38
N GLY A 777 -12.91 -4.38 33.12
CA GLY A 777 -13.82 -5.33 32.47
C GLY A 777 -13.30 -6.78 32.43
N ASN A 778 -11.99 -6.96 32.32
CA ASN A 778 -11.35 -8.28 32.38
C ASN A 778 -11.26 -8.80 33.82
N GLY A 779 -10.87 -7.96 34.78
CA GLY A 779 -10.84 -8.29 36.21
C GLY A 779 -12.21 -8.64 36.77
N GLU A 780 -13.26 -7.88 36.45
CA GLU A 780 -14.65 -8.21 36.80
C GLU A 780 -15.05 -9.57 36.20
N GLY A 781 -14.69 -9.86 34.95
CA GLY A 781 -14.95 -11.15 34.33
C GLY A 781 -14.21 -12.31 35.01
N ALA A 782 -12.97 -12.08 35.44
CA ALA A 782 -12.15 -13.05 36.17
C ALA A 782 -12.70 -13.30 37.58
N LEU A 783 -13.03 -12.25 38.32
CA LEU A 783 -13.65 -12.30 39.65
C LEU A 783 -15.02 -12.95 39.59
N GLN A 784 -15.85 -12.64 38.59
CA GLN A 784 -17.13 -13.30 38.39
C GLN A 784 -16.94 -14.81 38.21
N THR A 785 -16.08 -15.22 37.27
CA THR A 785 -15.79 -16.65 37.03
C THR A 785 -15.30 -17.35 38.29
N TRP A 786 -14.45 -16.66 39.07
CA TRP A 786 -13.92 -17.16 40.33
C TRP A 786 -15.01 -17.28 41.40
N MET A 787 -15.84 -16.25 41.62
CA MET A 787 -16.92 -16.26 42.60
C MET A 787 -18.02 -17.28 42.26
N ASP A 788 -18.36 -17.42 40.98
CA ASP A 788 -19.34 -18.39 40.47
C ASP A 788 -18.90 -19.86 40.70
N ALA A 789 -17.61 -20.11 40.92
CA ALA A 789 -17.10 -21.44 41.28
C ALA A 789 -17.54 -21.89 42.70
N GLY A 790 -18.08 -20.98 43.52
CA GLY A 790 -18.57 -21.26 44.86
C GLY A 790 -17.47 -21.27 45.93
N ASP A 791 -17.88 -21.09 47.19
CA ASP A 791 -16.99 -21.05 48.36
C ASP A 791 -15.87 -20.00 48.21
N ARG A 792 -16.24 -18.79 47.77
CA ARG A 792 -15.32 -17.66 47.56
C ARG A 792 -15.72 -16.42 48.33
N CYS A 793 -14.71 -15.66 48.76
CA CYS A 793 -14.92 -14.44 49.51
C CYS A 793 -14.18 -13.26 48.90
N LEU A 794 -14.93 -12.26 48.44
CA LEU A 794 -14.37 -11.04 47.89
C LEU A 794 -14.63 -9.87 48.85
N MET A 795 -13.59 -9.14 49.19
CA MET A 795 -13.71 -7.79 49.75
C MET A 795 -13.08 -6.81 48.77
N ILE A 796 -13.86 -5.81 48.36
CA ILE A 796 -13.35 -4.66 47.60
C ILE A 796 -13.44 -3.42 48.49
N SER A 797 -12.31 -2.72 48.62
CA SER A 797 -12.14 -1.51 49.42
C SER A 797 -11.72 -0.37 48.51
N GLY A 798 -12.59 0.61 48.31
CA GLY A 798 -12.28 1.71 47.41
C GLY A 798 -13.36 2.78 47.39
N GLN A 799 -12.95 4.03 47.27
CA GLN A 799 -13.87 5.16 47.20
C GLN A 799 -14.25 5.56 45.77
N ASP A 800 -13.47 5.17 44.74
CA ASP A 800 -13.66 5.66 43.37
C ASP A 800 -13.96 4.56 42.33
N TYR A 801 -14.05 3.29 42.75
CA TYR A 801 -14.37 2.17 41.83
C TYR A 801 -15.71 2.37 41.12
N TYR A 802 -16.74 2.87 41.82
CA TYR A 802 -18.02 3.18 41.20
C TYR A 802 -17.94 4.38 40.26
N TYR A 803 -17.22 5.44 40.66
CA TYR A 803 -17.04 6.64 39.85
C TYR A 803 -16.44 6.31 38.49
N ASP A 804 -15.35 5.54 38.48
CA ASP A 804 -14.59 5.23 37.27
C ASP A 804 -15.32 4.23 36.36
N ARG A 805 -16.01 3.23 36.93
CA ARG A 805 -16.58 2.11 36.17
C ARG A 805 -18.08 2.21 35.94
N ASN A 806 -18.76 3.16 36.58
CA ASN A 806 -20.22 3.22 36.71
C ASN A 806 -20.79 1.94 37.32
N LEU A 807 -22.13 1.88 37.47
CA LEU A 807 -22.80 0.67 37.93
C LEU A 807 -22.63 -0.49 36.93
N THR A 808 -21.82 -1.49 37.25
CA THR A 808 -21.57 -2.65 36.38
C THR A 808 -22.49 -3.84 36.68
N GLY A 809 -22.53 -4.79 35.74
CA GLY A 809 -23.21 -6.07 35.93
C GLY A 809 -22.59 -6.89 37.07
N PHE A 810 -21.28 -6.81 37.26
CA PHE A 810 -20.58 -7.49 38.36
C PHE A 810 -20.95 -6.87 39.71
N MET A 811 -20.89 -5.54 39.85
CA MET A 811 -21.26 -4.83 41.08
C MET A 811 -22.69 -5.17 41.54
N THR A 812 -23.65 -5.19 40.62
CA THR A 812 -25.03 -5.57 40.93
C THR A 812 -25.15 -7.05 41.29
N SER A 813 -24.59 -7.95 40.49
CA SER A 813 -24.77 -9.39 40.68
C SER A 813 -24.00 -9.98 41.87
N HIS A 814 -22.80 -9.47 42.18
CA HIS A 814 -21.86 -10.10 43.13
C HIS A 814 -21.51 -9.24 44.34
N LEU A 815 -21.64 -7.91 44.26
CA LEU A 815 -21.33 -7.00 45.38
C LEU A 815 -22.60 -6.41 46.04
N GLY A 816 -23.75 -6.45 45.36
CA GLY A 816 -25.05 -6.04 45.90
C GLY A 816 -25.35 -4.55 45.78
N LEU A 817 -24.69 -3.84 44.87
CA LEU A 817 -24.96 -2.43 44.61
C LEU A 817 -26.18 -2.30 43.70
N GLY A 818 -27.21 -1.57 44.15
CA GLY A 818 -28.40 -1.25 43.34
C GLY A 818 -28.29 0.12 42.67
N SER A 819 -27.77 1.11 43.41
CA SER A 819 -27.39 2.43 42.89
C SER A 819 -26.37 3.07 43.83
N ALA A 820 -25.53 3.97 43.32
CA ALA A 820 -24.60 4.73 44.15
C ALA A 820 -24.62 6.23 43.83
N THR A 821 -24.15 7.05 44.77
CA THR A 821 -23.81 8.46 44.55
C THR A 821 -22.37 8.67 44.97
N SER A 822 -21.60 9.27 44.06
CA SER A 822 -20.16 9.52 44.23
C SER A 822 -19.88 10.68 45.19
N ASP A 823 -18.70 10.66 45.81
CA ASP A 823 -18.05 11.82 46.44
C ASP A 823 -18.90 12.48 47.54
N VAL A 824 -19.46 11.69 48.46
CA VAL A 824 -20.37 12.18 49.51
C VAL A 824 -19.68 12.59 50.81
N GLU A 825 -18.38 12.33 50.94
CA GLU A 825 -17.56 12.69 52.11
C GLU A 825 -18.07 12.10 53.45
N GLN A 826 -18.16 10.77 53.56
CA GLN A 826 -18.47 10.04 54.79
C GLN A 826 -17.37 10.32 55.84
N THR A 827 -17.77 10.62 57.07
CA THR A 827 -16.87 10.88 58.20
C THR A 827 -17.08 9.90 59.36
N THR A 828 -18.22 9.21 59.39
CA THR A 828 -18.54 8.20 60.40
C THR A 828 -19.36 7.09 59.78
N VAL A 829 -19.12 5.85 60.17
CA VAL A 829 -19.87 4.67 59.71
C VAL A 829 -20.24 3.77 60.88
N THR A 830 -21.40 3.12 60.82
CA THR A 830 -21.88 2.15 61.81
C THR A 830 -22.25 0.87 61.08
N GLY A 831 -21.82 -0.27 61.59
CA GLY A 831 -22.14 -1.56 61.01
C GLY A 831 -23.63 -1.89 61.16
N VAL A 832 -24.23 -2.33 60.06
CA VAL A 832 -25.65 -2.70 59.93
C VAL A 832 -25.75 -4.05 59.18
N GLY A 833 -26.95 -4.44 58.77
CA GLY A 833 -27.17 -5.69 58.05
C GLY A 833 -27.08 -6.92 58.95
N THR A 834 -26.94 -8.10 58.36
CA THR A 834 -26.89 -9.36 59.08
C THR A 834 -25.52 -9.62 59.72
N LEU A 835 -24.44 -9.26 59.04
CA LEU A 835 -23.10 -9.65 59.44
C LEU A 835 -22.39 -8.60 60.31
N PHE A 836 -22.50 -7.32 59.97
CA PHE A 836 -21.73 -6.25 60.60
C PHE A 836 -22.52 -5.47 61.67
N SER A 837 -23.76 -5.90 62.00
CA SER A 837 -24.57 -5.21 63.01
C SER A 837 -23.90 -5.20 64.38
N GLY A 838 -23.81 -4.00 64.97
CA GLY A 838 -23.21 -3.81 66.29
C GLY A 838 -21.77 -3.30 66.26
N LEU A 839 -21.16 -3.22 65.07
CA LEU A 839 -19.88 -2.56 64.86
C LEU A 839 -20.03 -1.02 64.83
N GLY A 840 -19.05 -0.31 65.37
CA GLY A 840 -19.04 1.16 65.40
C GLY A 840 -20.02 1.80 66.41
N PRO A 841 -20.33 3.09 66.28
CA PRO A 841 -19.92 3.99 65.19
C PRO A 841 -18.40 4.22 65.17
N TYR A 842 -17.78 4.02 64.01
CA TYR A 842 -16.38 4.31 63.75
C TYR A 842 -16.24 5.72 63.17
N THR A 843 -15.15 6.40 63.54
CA THR A 843 -14.77 7.68 62.93
C THR A 843 -13.79 7.39 61.80
N LEU A 844 -14.06 7.95 60.62
CA LEU A 844 -13.20 7.80 59.45
C LEU A 844 -12.15 8.93 59.40
N SER A 845 -10.89 8.55 59.24
CA SER A 845 -9.74 9.43 59.12
C SER A 845 -8.93 9.06 57.88
N TYR A 846 -9.20 9.74 56.77
CA TYR A 846 -8.61 9.43 55.47
C TYR A 846 -7.13 9.85 55.43
N PRO A 847 -6.23 9.00 54.91
CA PRO A 847 -4.85 9.37 54.65
C PRO A 847 -4.69 10.30 53.43
N PHE A 848 -5.77 10.46 52.65
CA PHE A 848 -5.88 11.22 51.41
C PHE A 848 -7.24 11.94 51.30
N SER A 849 -7.57 12.50 50.14
CA SER A 849 -8.86 13.19 49.92
C SER A 849 -10.04 12.22 50.10
N ASN A 850 -11.09 12.69 50.79
CA ASN A 850 -12.27 11.89 51.04
C ASN A 850 -13.23 11.98 49.85
N TYR A 851 -13.26 10.93 49.03
CA TYR A 851 -14.19 10.76 47.91
C TYR A 851 -15.17 9.61 48.13
N SER A 852 -15.37 9.21 49.39
CA SER A 852 -16.24 8.06 49.70
C SER A 852 -17.64 8.18 49.10
N ASP A 853 -18.24 7.04 48.79
CA ASP A 853 -19.53 6.91 48.14
C ASP A 853 -20.67 6.58 49.12
N THR A 854 -21.90 6.71 48.63
CA THR A 854 -23.10 6.18 49.28
C THR A 854 -23.86 5.24 48.34
N PHE A 855 -24.47 4.20 48.89
CA PHE A 855 -25.12 3.13 48.15
C PHE A 855 -26.55 2.87 48.61
N VAL A 856 -27.33 2.35 47.67
CA VAL A 856 -28.56 1.63 47.92
C VAL A 856 -28.33 0.18 47.52
N ALA A 857 -28.59 -0.75 48.44
CA ALA A 857 -28.46 -2.18 48.17
C ALA A 857 -29.48 -2.65 47.12
N ASP A 858 -29.07 -3.59 46.27
CA ASP A 858 -29.91 -4.17 45.23
C ASP A 858 -30.86 -5.28 45.75
N ALA A 859 -31.64 -5.88 44.84
CA ALA A 859 -32.45 -7.04 45.17
C ALA A 859 -31.54 -8.28 45.39
N GLY A 860 -31.31 -8.61 46.66
CA GLY A 860 -30.48 -9.77 47.06
C GLY A 860 -29.18 -9.38 47.77
N GLY A 861 -28.82 -8.10 47.77
CA GLY A 861 -27.82 -7.51 48.66
C GLY A 861 -28.45 -6.84 49.89
N GLU A 862 -27.60 -6.48 50.85
CA GLU A 862 -27.96 -5.65 52.00
C GLU A 862 -26.90 -4.58 52.26
N LEU A 863 -27.25 -3.55 53.05
CA LEU A 863 -26.26 -2.62 53.57
C LEU A 863 -25.44 -3.30 54.67
N ALA A 864 -24.12 -3.17 54.58
CA ALA A 864 -23.18 -3.64 55.60
C ALA A 864 -22.77 -2.51 56.56
N PHE A 865 -22.68 -1.29 56.07
CA PHE A 865 -22.41 -0.09 56.87
C PHE A 865 -23.36 1.04 56.47
N ASP A 866 -23.83 1.80 57.46
CA ASP A 866 -24.57 3.04 57.28
C ASP A 866 -23.74 4.20 57.84
N GLY A 867 -23.58 5.25 57.05
CA GLY A 867 -22.75 6.40 57.36
C GLY A 867 -23.55 7.69 57.57
N ASN A 868 -22.86 8.79 57.89
CA ASN A 868 -23.51 10.09 58.06
C ASN A 868 -24.12 10.66 56.77
N GLN A 869 -23.79 10.08 55.61
CA GLN A 869 -24.31 10.44 54.28
C GLN A 869 -25.15 9.32 53.65
N GLY A 870 -25.52 8.29 54.43
CA GLY A 870 -26.26 7.10 53.97
C GLY A 870 -25.38 5.85 53.87
N GLY A 871 -25.88 4.83 53.17
CA GLY A 871 -25.25 3.50 53.10
C GLY A 871 -23.81 3.55 52.62
N ALA A 872 -22.85 3.14 53.43
CA ALA A 872 -21.42 3.28 53.16
C ALA A 872 -20.76 1.97 52.67
N ALA A 873 -21.45 0.84 52.78
CA ALA A 873 -20.98 -0.44 52.28
C ALA A 873 -22.13 -1.40 51.98
N THR A 874 -21.91 -2.35 51.09
CA THR A 874 -22.88 -3.39 50.70
C THR A 874 -22.31 -4.78 50.88
N LEU A 875 -23.18 -5.73 51.17
CA LEU A 875 -22.87 -7.15 51.28
C LEU A 875 -23.85 -7.96 50.43
N LYS A 876 -23.33 -8.94 49.69
CA LYS A 876 -24.14 -9.90 48.96
C LYS A 876 -23.62 -11.32 49.17
N ILE A 877 -24.54 -12.22 49.50
CA ILE A 877 -24.25 -13.65 49.67
C ILE A 877 -25.00 -14.41 48.59
N ASN A 878 -24.25 -15.02 47.69
CA ASN A 878 -24.75 -15.84 46.58
C ASN A 878 -24.33 -17.30 46.81
N GLY A 879 -25.22 -18.10 47.39
CA GLY A 879 -24.91 -19.49 47.73
C GLY A 879 -23.83 -19.56 48.80
N THR A 880 -22.67 -20.12 48.46
CA THR A 880 -21.49 -20.20 49.35
C THR A 880 -20.46 -19.11 49.09
N SER A 881 -20.72 -18.20 48.15
CA SER A 881 -19.82 -17.07 47.85
C SER A 881 -20.35 -15.76 48.44
N MET A 882 -19.45 -14.90 48.91
CA MET A 882 -19.75 -13.64 49.55
C MET A 882 -18.95 -12.50 48.91
N GLY A 883 -19.63 -11.42 48.53
CA GLY A 883 -19.03 -10.17 48.06
C GLY A 883 -19.33 -9.04 49.05
N PHE A 884 -18.29 -8.39 49.54
CA PHE A 884 -18.35 -7.27 50.47
C PHE A 884 -17.69 -6.05 49.82
N PHE A 885 -18.45 -4.97 49.62
CA PHE A 885 -17.94 -3.75 49.02
C PHE A 885 -18.05 -2.58 49.98
N LEU A 886 -16.91 -1.94 50.25
CA LEU A 886 -16.78 -0.71 51.01
C LEU A 886 -16.61 0.45 50.01
N GLY A 887 -17.53 1.41 50.01
CA GLY A 887 -17.38 2.65 49.24
C GLY A 887 -16.58 3.72 49.96
N PHE A 888 -15.90 3.32 51.01
CA PHE A 888 -14.88 4.12 51.65
C PHE A 888 -13.64 3.23 51.79
N PRO A 889 -12.44 3.81 51.82
CA PRO A 889 -11.22 3.06 51.97
C PRO A 889 -11.17 2.47 53.39
N ALA A 890 -10.94 1.17 53.55
CA ALA A 890 -10.73 0.51 54.84
C ALA A 890 -9.58 1.17 55.65
N GLU A 891 -8.63 1.78 54.97
CA GLU A 891 -7.52 2.58 55.46
C GLU A 891 -7.98 3.82 56.25
N ALA A 892 -9.21 4.30 55.99
CA ALA A 892 -9.81 5.39 56.76
C ALA A 892 -10.26 4.94 58.17
N LEU A 893 -10.36 3.63 58.43
CA LEU A 893 -10.61 3.09 59.78
C LEU A 893 -9.31 3.07 60.58
N ALA A 894 -9.41 3.39 61.88
CA ALA A 894 -8.29 3.18 62.80
C ALA A 894 -7.91 1.69 62.86
N ASP A 895 -6.65 1.37 63.15
CA ASP A 895 -6.13 -0.01 63.07
C ASP A 895 -6.98 -1.05 63.82
N ALA A 896 -7.44 -0.72 65.03
CA ALA A 896 -8.27 -1.62 65.84
C ALA A 896 -9.68 -1.82 65.23
N ASP A 897 -10.26 -0.76 64.67
CA ASP A 897 -11.58 -0.80 64.04
C ASP A 897 -11.51 -1.57 62.70
N ARG A 898 -10.45 -1.34 61.91
CA ARG A 898 -10.18 -2.08 60.67
C ARG A 898 -10.00 -3.57 60.94
N GLN A 899 -9.23 -3.92 61.97
CA GLN A 899 -9.04 -5.29 62.40
C GLN A 899 -10.39 -5.94 62.80
N GLU A 900 -11.25 -5.24 63.53
CA GLU A 900 -12.58 -5.74 63.92
C GLU A 900 -13.47 -6.02 62.69
N VAL A 901 -13.46 -5.12 61.68
CA VAL A 901 -14.18 -5.34 60.42
C VAL A 901 -13.65 -6.56 59.66
N PHE A 902 -12.32 -6.69 59.57
CA PHE A 902 -11.69 -7.83 58.89
C PHE A 902 -11.97 -9.14 59.63
N GLU A 903 -11.93 -9.16 60.97
CA GLU A 903 -12.26 -10.34 61.78
C GLU A 903 -13.69 -10.83 61.51
N VAL A 904 -14.66 -9.92 61.39
CA VAL A 904 -16.05 -10.27 61.05
C VAL A 904 -16.16 -10.81 59.63
N PHE A 905 -15.52 -10.16 58.64
CA PHE A 905 -15.49 -10.63 57.25
C PHE A 905 -14.87 -12.03 57.13
N PHE A 906 -13.67 -12.22 57.69
CA PHE A 906 -12.97 -13.52 57.64
C PHE A 906 -13.71 -14.60 58.44
N GLY A 907 -14.34 -14.25 59.56
CA GLY A 907 -15.19 -15.16 60.33
C GLY A 907 -16.33 -15.73 59.47
N ALA A 908 -17.09 -14.86 58.79
CA ALA A 908 -18.14 -15.26 57.86
C ALA A 908 -17.61 -16.01 56.65
N CYS A 909 -16.40 -15.69 56.19
CA CYS A 909 -15.76 -16.46 55.13
C CYS A 909 -15.37 -17.86 55.59
N SER A 910 -14.91 -18.04 56.83
CA SER A 910 -14.41 -19.34 57.33
C SER A 910 -15.51 -20.35 57.67
N GLU A 911 -16.71 -19.88 58.00
CA GLU A 911 -17.89 -20.72 58.23
C GLU A 911 -18.75 -20.76 56.95
N PRO A 912 -19.18 -21.93 56.44
CA PRO A 912 -20.17 -21.94 55.36
C PRO A 912 -21.39 -21.17 55.85
N ALA A 913 -21.81 -20.12 55.13
CA ALA A 913 -22.89 -19.22 55.53
C ALA A 913 -24.14 -20.00 56.00
N LEU A 914 -24.18 -20.27 57.31
CA LEU A 914 -25.32 -20.84 58.00
C LEU A 914 -26.32 -19.70 58.07
N PHE A 915 -27.48 -19.86 57.43
CA PHE A 915 -28.83 -19.66 57.96
C PHE A 915 -29.82 -19.47 56.81
N SER A 916 -30.38 -20.59 56.31
CA SER A 916 -31.69 -20.57 55.62
C SER A 916 -32.71 -21.56 56.19
N ASP A 917 -32.44 -22.25 57.30
CA ASP A 917 -33.45 -23.03 58.01
C ASP A 917 -33.49 -22.66 59.50
N GLY A 918 -34.46 -21.83 59.87
CA GLY A 918 -34.63 -21.41 61.25
C GLY A 918 -34.87 -22.59 62.19
N PHE A 919 -33.93 -22.84 63.10
CA PHE A 919 -33.97 -23.63 64.35
C PHE A 919 -32.60 -23.32 65.00
N GLU A 920 -32.41 -22.78 66.21
CA GLU A 920 -33.12 -22.81 67.47
C GLU A 920 -32.69 -21.64 68.36
N GLY A 921 -33.63 -21.14 69.17
CA GLY A 921 -33.27 -20.51 70.43
C GLY A 921 -33.11 -21.59 71.49
N GLY A 922 -31.92 -21.70 72.08
CA GLY A 922 -31.74 -22.32 73.39
C GLY A 922 -30.92 -23.62 73.43
N ASP A 923 -29.60 -23.48 73.51
CA ASP A 923 -28.77 -24.28 74.43
C ASP A 923 -27.48 -23.50 74.72
N THR A 924 -27.31 -23.05 75.97
CA THR A 924 -26.11 -22.32 76.43
C THR A 924 -25.02 -23.26 76.95
N THR A 925 -24.99 -24.54 76.54
CA THR A 925 -24.05 -25.52 77.09
C THR A 925 -23.34 -26.44 76.09
N ALA A 926 -22.68 -25.87 75.08
CA ALA A 926 -21.54 -26.50 74.39
C ALA A 926 -20.85 -25.40 73.55
N TRP A 927 -19.61 -24.95 73.70
CA TRP A 927 -18.38 -25.58 74.14
C TRP A 927 -17.49 -24.53 74.82
N SER A 928 -17.04 -24.82 76.04
CA SER A 928 -15.90 -24.15 76.67
C SER A 928 -14.63 -24.96 76.43
N TRP A 929 -13.62 -24.39 75.78
CA TRP A 929 -12.16 -24.66 75.89
C TRP A 929 -11.50 -24.31 74.55
N SER A 930 -10.24 -23.92 74.45
CA SER A 930 -9.20 -23.37 75.33
C SER A 930 -8.02 -23.16 74.39
N GLY A 931 -7.31 -22.05 74.52
CA GLY A 931 -6.23 -21.69 73.60
C GLY A 931 -5.16 -22.75 73.41
N THR A 932 -4.60 -22.78 72.21
CA THR A 932 -3.15 -22.79 72.00
C THR A 932 -2.87 -22.24 70.61
N LYS A 933 -1.90 -21.31 70.53
CA LYS A 933 -1.39 -20.69 69.31
C LYS A 933 -0.92 -21.73 68.28
N TRP A 934 -1.12 -21.42 67.01
CA TRP A 934 -0.14 -21.62 65.94
C TRP A 934 -0.06 -20.35 65.12
#